data_AF-A0A7V3T5D2-F1
#
_entry.id   AF-A0A7V3T5D2-F1
#
_cell.length_a   1.000
_cell.length_b   1.000
_cell.length_c   1.000
_cell.angle_alpha   90.00
_cell.angle_beta   90.00
_cell.angle_gamma   90.00
#
_symmetry.space_group_name_H-M   'P 1'
#
loop_
_entity.id
_entity.type
_entity.pdbx_description
1 polymer ?
#
loop_
_entity_poly.entity_id
_entity_poly.type
_entity_poly.pdbx_seq_one_letter_code
_entity_poly.pdbx_strand_id
1 'polypeptide(L)'
;MRRTLALWTALLAQALPTVAAGLIIVHEPDFWHPWPPPPHPPPILPPPRPIPPPRPLPPPVWAPLEVQFVKADARITEQIAATTIEQEFYNPNPRQLEGTFLFPVPRGAHLNKFSMEINGKPVEAELLAADKARGIYEDIVRKLRDPALLEYAGRDLFKVRIFPIEPHARKRITLAYTQLLKADAGLVQFVLPLNTEKFSAKPLRNVSLKLELTTRRPLKSVYSPSHKVEIKRPEPTRAIVGFEATDVKPDADLHLFYSQEEGDLGLNLLTWKKAGEDGYFALLVAPGIETKTMKVIPKDVMFVLDTSGSMAGAKLDQAKKALAFCVENLNEDDRFEILRFSTEVEPLFDKLVEASRDNRRKAHDFIQGLKPTGGTAIDDALKKALALRPAGGDRPYVVIFLTDGRPTIGTTDETAIVRNVAEANKANTRIFCFGIGTDVNTHLLDQITETTRAVSQYVLPDEDLEVKVSSFFTKIKEPVLANPKLTFPEGVRVTQLYPSPVPDLFKGEQLVLVGRYSGKAEGAIRIEGSVAGESRAFTYHARFAEEATDHEFIPRLWATRRVGYLLDEIRLRGENKELKDEVTELAPKYGIVTPYTAYLIVEDERQRGLAQHQQTFRFLAEPQLSSSLGLEFRRA
;
A
#
# COMPACT_ATOMS: atom_id res chain seq x y z
N MET A 1 -13.62 5.92 -48.87
CA MET A 1 -14.75 5.32 -48.12
C MET A 1 -14.37 5.07 -46.66
N ARG A 2 -14.09 6.13 -45.89
CA ARG A 2 -13.56 6.07 -44.50
C ARG A 2 -14.44 6.83 -43.49
N ARG A 3 -15.74 7.01 -43.78
CA ARG A 3 -16.65 7.84 -42.94
C ARG A 3 -18.01 7.22 -42.59
N THR A 4 -18.25 5.93 -42.84
CA THR A 4 -19.57 5.30 -42.62
C THR A 4 -19.57 4.09 -41.67
N LEU A 5 -18.45 3.78 -41.01
CA LEU A 5 -18.36 2.66 -40.04
C LEU A 5 -18.39 3.09 -38.56
N ALA A 6 -18.35 4.40 -38.27
CA ALA A 6 -18.28 4.91 -36.90
C ALA A 6 -19.65 5.18 -36.25
N LEU A 7 -20.77 5.04 -37.00
CA LEU A 7 -22.10 5.43 -36.51
C LEU A 7 -22.98 4.27 -36.00
N TRP A 8 -22.55 3.02 -36.12
CA TRP A 8 -23.34 1.85 -35.69
C TRP A 8 -22.88 1.18 -34.39
N THR A 9 -21.71 1.54 -33.86
CA THR A 9 -21.26 1.05 -32.54
C THR A 9 -21.77 1.87 -31.36
N ALA A 10 -22.36 3.05 -31.60
CA ALA A 10 -22.82 3.95 -30.55
C ALA A 10 -24.27 3.70 -30.08
N LEU A 11 -25.03 2.81 -30.73
CA LEU A 11 -26.47 2.63 -30.44
C LEU A 11 -26.87 1.27 -29.86
N LEU A 12 -25.90 0.38 -29.56
CA LEU A 12 -26.17 -0.92 -28.92
C LEU A 12 -25.50 -1.09 -27.54
N ALA A 13 -25.05 0.02 -26.93
CA ALA A 13 -24.47 0.03 -25.58
C ALA A 13 -25.46 0.46 -24.48
N GLN A 14 -26.73 0.70 -24.81
CA GLN A 14 -27.77 0.99 -23.83
C GLN A 14 -28.73 -0.19 -23.75
N ALA A 15 -28.53 -1.02 -22.72
CA ALA A 15 -29.49 -1.95 -22.09
C ALA A 15 -28.91 -3.36 -21.86
N LEU A 16 -27.85 -3.49 -21.04
CA LEU A 16 -27.61 -4.70 -20.26
C LEU A 16 -26.94 -4.32 -18.93
N PRO A 17 -27.41 -4.82 -17.77
CA PRO A 17 -26.75 -4.58 -16.49
C PRO A 17 -25.47 -5.43 -16.46
N THR A 18 -24.33 -4.78 -16.64
CA THR A 18 -23.02 -5.38 -16.43
C THR A 18 -22.83 -5.64 -14.94
N VAL A 19 -23.01 -6.89 -14.52
CA VAL A 19 -22.49 -7.37 -13.24
C VAL A 19 -20.98 -7.48 -13.38
N ALA A 20 -20.26 -6.48 -12.88
CA ALA A 20 -18.81 -6.47 -12.81
C ALA A 20 -18.35 -7.51 -11.76
N ALA A 21 -18.05 -8.73 -12.21
CA ALA A 21 -17.23 -9.68 -11.47
C ALA A 21 -15.74 -9.31 -11.62
N GLY A 22 -14.92 -9.60 -10.62
CA GLY A 22 -13.51 -9.22 -10.59
C GLY A 22 -12.74 -9.67 -11.83
N LEU A 23 -11.80 -8.84 -12.24
CA LEU A 23 -11.06 -8.97 -13.49
C LEU A 23 -10.04 -10.13 -13.40
N ILE A 24 -10.47 -11.34 -13.79
CA ILE A 24 -9.57 -12.41 -14.23
C ILE A 24 -9.51 -12.32 -15.75
N ILE A 25 -8.40 -11.85 -16.31
CA ILE A 25 -8.16 -11.90 -17.76
C ILE A 25 -7.55 -13.27 -18.06
N VAL A 26 -8.32 -14.12 -18.73
CA VAL A 26 -7.83 -15.34 -19.38
C VAL A 26 -7.29 -14.93 -20.76
N HIS A 27 -6.03 -15.26 -21.07
CA HIS A 27 -5.45 -15.04 -22.40
C HIS A 27 -5.57 -16.33 -23.22
N GLU A 28 -6.20 -16.27 -24.39
CA GLU A 28 -6.24 -17.38 -25.35
C GLU A 28 -5.05 -17.29 -26.32
N PRO A 29 -4.32 -18.39 -26.57
CA PRO A 29 -3.46 -18.53 -27.73
C PRO A 29 -4.10 -19.49 -28.75
N ASP A 30 -4.89 -18.96 -29.70
CA ASP A 30 -5.41 -19.77 -30.83
C ASP A 30 -4.61 -19.45 -32.11
N PHE A 31 -3.85 -20.41 -32.66
CA PHE A 31 -4.21 -21.51 -33.59
C PHE A 31 -4.55 -21.06 -35.02
N TRP A 32 -3.60 -21.23 -35.94
CA TRP A 32 -3.78 -21.10 -37.40
C TRP A 32 -4.12 -22.46 -38.02
N HIS A 33 -5.17 -22.52 -38.86
CA HIS A 33 -5.32 -23.52 -39.91
C HIS A 33 -5.58 -22.85 -41.26
N PRO A 34 -5.00 -23.35 -42.38
CA PRO A 34 -5.13 -22.73 -43.70
C PRO A 34 -6.46 -23.08 -44.38
N TRP A 35 -6.97 -22.12 -45.15
CA TRP A 35 -8.20 -22.22 -45.96
C TRP A 35 -8.00 -23.15 -47.18
N PRO A 36 -9.05 -23.89 -47.63
CA PRO A 36 -8.99 -24.64 -48.89
C PRO A 36 -9.22 -23.73 -50.13
N PRO A 37 -8.83 -24.15 -51.35
CA PRO A 37 -8.97 -23.36 -52.58
C PRO A 37 -10.43 -23.28 -53.09
N PRO A 38 -10.77 -22.29 -53.95
CA PRO A 38 -12.15 -22.02 -54.36
C PRO A 38 -12.71 -23.02 -55.41
N PRO A 39 -14.04 -23.16 -55.54
CA PRO A 39 -14.69 -24.31 -56.19
C PRO A 39 -15.04 -24.10 -57.68
N HIS A 40 -15.31 -25.20 -58.40
CA HIS A 40 -15.98 -25.22 -59.70
C HIS A 40 -17.49 -24.90 -59.55
N PRO A 41 -18.15 -24.27 -60.55
CA PRO A 41 -19.57 -23.93 -60.44
C PRO A 41 -20.46 -25.17 -60.66
N PRO A 42 -21.46 -25.44 -59.79
CA PRO A 42 -22.40 -26.54 -59.99
C PRO A 42 -23.67 -26.10 -60.74
N PRO A 43 -24.43 -27.05 -61.33
CA PRO A 43 -25.67 -26.76 -62.05
C PRO A 43 -26.81 -26.33 -61.11
N ILE A 44 -27.74 -25.55 -61.66
CA ILE A 44 -28.86 -24.94 -60.94
C ILE A 44 -29.86 -26.02 -60.49
N LEU A 45 -29.95 -26.24 -59.17
CA LEU A 45 -30.99 -27.02 -58.51
C LEU A 45 -32.08 -26.09 -57.92
N PRO A 46 -33.34 -26.55 -57.79
CA PRO A 46 -34.42 -25.76 -57.20
C PRO A 46 -34.10 -25.39 -55.74
N PRO A 47 -34.60 -24.24 -55.23
CA PRO A 47 -34.16 -23.71 -53.94
C PRO A 47 -34.52 -24.68 -52.80
N PRO A 48 -33.57 -25.02 -51.91
CA PRO A 48 -33.85 -25.83 -50.74
C PRO A 48 -34.76 -25.06 -49.79
N ARG A 49 -35.67 -25.79 -49.11
CA ARG A 49 -36.46 -25.23 -48.01
C ARG A 49 -35.52 -24.61 -46.97
N PRO A 50 -35.81 -23.42 -46.43
CA PRO A 50 -34.92 -22.78 -45.45
C PRO A 50 -34.81 -23.67 -44.21
N ILE A 51 -33.63 -24.25 -44.03
CA ILE A 51 -33.23 -24.88 -42.77
C ILE A 51 -33.10 -23.70 -41.79
N PRO A 52 -33.79 -23.72 -40.64
CA PRO A 52 -33.57 -22.70 -39.62
C PRO A 52 -32.08 -22.66 -39.29
N PRO A 53 -31.46 -21.47 -39.17
CA PRO A 53 -30.05 -21.37 -38.84
C PRO A 53 -29.77 -22.21 -37.59
N PRO A 54 -28.67 -22.98 -37.54
CA PRO A 54 -28.29 -23.69 -36.32
C PRO A 54 -28.34 -22.68 -35.18
N ARG A 55 -29.07 -23.02 -34.11
CA ARG A 55 -29.08 -22.17 -32.91
C ARG A 55 -27.61 -21.92 -32.57
N PRO A 56 -27.19 -20.65 -32.35
CA PRO A 56 -25.86 -20.40 -31.83
C PRO A 56 -25.69 -21.29 -30.61
N LEU A 57 -24.67 -22.15 -30.62
CA LEU A 57 -24.28 -22.81 -29.39
C LEU A 57 -24.07 -21.68 -28.37
N PRO A 58 -24.68 -21.76 -27.17
CA PRO A 58 -24.36 -20.79 -26.14
C PRO A 58 -22.83 -20.75 -26.02
N PRO A 59 -22.22 -19.56 -25.93
CA PRO A 59 -20.79 -19.46 -25.70
C PRO A 59 -20.46 -20.37 -24.51
N PRO A 60 -19.37 -21.16 -24.57
CA PRO A 60 -19.04 -22.08 -23.50
C PRO A 60 -19.07 -21.31 -22.18
N VAL A 61 -19.92 -21.77 -21.25
CA VAL A 61 -20.07 -21.15 -19.94
C VAL A 61 -18.80 -21.45 -19.17
N TRP A 62 -17.83 -20.54 -19.23
CA TRP A 62 -16.58 -20.68 -18.50
C TRP A 62 -16.82 -20.35 -17.04
N ALA A 63 -16.52 -21.31 -16.17
CA ALA A 63 -16.53 -21.06 -14.75
C ALA A 63 -15.17 -20.43 -14.37
N PRO A 64 -15.14 -19.28 -13.68
CA PRO A 64 -13.91 -18.75 -13.11
C PRO A 64 -13.27 -19.75 -12.13
N LEU A 65 -11.96 -19.61 -11.89
CA LEU A 65 -11.26 -20.40 -10.88
C LEU A 65 -11.87 -20.18 -9.50
N GLU A 66 -11.94 -21.26 -8.71
CA GLU A 66 -12.51 -21.23 -7.37
C GLU A 66 -11.41 -21.17 -6.32
N VAL A 67 -11.44 -20.18 -5.43
CA VAL A 67 -10.62 -20.16 -4.23
C VAL A 67 -11.28 -21.07 -3.20
N GLN A 68 -10.65 -22.20 -2.89
CA GLN A 68 -11.20 -23.21 -1.98
C GLN A 68 -10.97 -22.83 -0.51
N PHE A 69 -9.76 -22.42 -0.17
CA PHE A 69 -9.45 -21.96 1.18
C PHE A 69 -8.41 -20.85 1.21
N VAL A 70 -8.44 -20.09 2.30
CA VAL A 70 -7.40 -19.14 2.69
C VAL A 70 -7.02 -19.46 4.13
N LYS A 71 -5.76 -19.83 4.35
CA LYS A 71 -5.21 -20.08 5.69
C LYS A 71 -4.11 -19.08 5.96
N ALA A 72 -4.24 -18.33 7.04
CA ALA A 72 -3.27 -17.35 7.48
C ALA A 72 -2.66 -17.74 8.84
N ASP A 73 -1.33 -17.71 8.90
CA ASP A 73 -0.56 -17.84 10.13
C ASP A 73 0.24 -16.55 10.34
N ALA A 74 -0.02 -15.83 11.43
CA ALA A 74 0.65 -14.58 11.76
C ALA A 74 1.38 -14.67 13.10
N ARG A 75 2.57 -14.09 13.16
CA ARG A 75 3.32 -13.88 14.42
C ARG A 75 3.67 -12.41 14.53
N ILE A 76 3.23 -11.78 15.61
CA ILE A 76 3.53 -10.41 15.94
C ILE A 76 4.46 -10.40 17.15
N THR A 77 5.65 -9.85 16.99
CA THR A 77 6.58 -9.58 18.09
C THR A 77 6.81 -8.08 18.17
N GLU A 78 6.45 -7.47 19.29
CA GLU A 78 6.30 -6.02 19.43
C GLU A 78 5.34 -5.42 18.40
N GLN A 79 5.90 -4.89 17.31
CA GLN A 79 5.20 -4.24 16.20
C GLN A 79 5.57 -4.91 14.87
N ILE A 80 6.30 -6.02 14.88
CA ILE A 80 6.74 -6.70 13.66
C ILE A 80 5.82 -7.90 13.43
N ALA A 81 5.05 -7.85 12.35
CA ALA A 81 4.16 -8.92 11.93
C ALA A 81 4.80 -9.74 10.81
N ALA A 82 5.07 -11.01 11.05
CA ALA A 82 5.39 -11.99 10.01
C ALA A 82 4.13 -12.80 9.72
N THR A 83 3.61 -12.71 8.49
CA THR A 83 2.35 -13.36 8.07
C THR A 83 2.62 -14.32 6.93
N THR A 84 2.12 -15.54 7.03
CA THR A 84 2.11 -16.54 5.96
C THR A 84 0.67 -16.79 5.54
N ILE A 85 0.39 -16.76 4.25
CA ILE A 85 -0.92 -16.99 3.65
C ILE A 85 -0.80 -18.13 2.65
N GLU A 86 -1.55 -19.19 2.89
CA GLU A 86 -1.70 -20.35 2.03
C GLU A 86 -3.07 -20.28 1.36
N GLN A 87 -3.10 -20.41 0.04
CA GLN A 87 -4.33 -20.41 -0.75
C GLN A 87 -4.36 -21.62 -1.70
N GLU A 88 -5.52 -22.24 -1.84
CA GLU A 88 -5.75 -23.33 -2.80
C GLU A 88 -6.80 -22.91 -3.82
N PHE A 89 -6.43 -23.02 -5.09
CA PHE A 89 -7.31 -22.77 -6.23
C PHE A 89 -7.75 -24.08 -6.83
N TYR A 90 -8.98 -24.13 -7.33
CA TYR A 90 -9.56 -25.25 -8.06
C TYR A 90 -10.01 -24.80 -9.44
N ASN A 91 -9.68 -25.60 -10.46
CA ASN A 91 -10.19 -25.41 -11.80
C ASN A 91 -11.45 -26.26 -12.03
N PRO A 92 -12.66 -25.68 -12.03
CA PRO A 92 -13.89 -26.43 -12.27
C PRO A 92 -14.10 -26.82 -13.74
N ASN A 93 -13.28 -26.31 -14.66
CA ASN A 93 -13.47 -26.49 -16.09
C ASN A 93 -12.83 -27.79 -16.58
N PRO A 94 -13.35 -28.39 -17.67
CA PRO A 94 -12.79 -29.60 -18.28
C PRO A 94 -11.54 -29.33 -19.15
N ARG A 95 -10.95 -28.13 -19.06
CA ARG A 95 -9.79 -27.70 -19.85
C ARG A 95 -8.73 -27.07 -18.94
N GLN A 96 -7.47 -27.16 -19.38
CA GLN A 96 -6.33 -26.51 -18.74
C GLN A 96 -6.49 -24.98 -18.81
N LEU A 97 -6.12 -24.27 -17.74
CA LEU A 97 -6.21 -22.81 -17.66
C LEU A 97 -4.91 -22.16 -17.20
N GLU A 98 -4.71 -20.90 -17.58
CA GLU A 98 -3.80 -19.96 -16.91
C GLU A 98 -4.61 -19.13 -15.91
N GLY A 99 -4.15 -19.08 -14.65
CA GLY A 99 -4.73 -18.24 -13.61
C GLY A 99 -3.92 -16.97 -13.41
N THR A 100 -4.58 -15.81 -13.42
CA THR A 100 -4.01 -14.55 -12.93
C THR A 100 -4.68 -14.15 -11.63
N PHE A 101 -3.89 -13.94 -10.59
CA PHE A 101 -4.34 -13.58 -9.25
C PHE A 101 -3.73 -12.25 -8.83
N LEU A 102 -4.53 -11.40 -8.19
CA LEU A 102 -4.09 -10.14 -7.64
C LEU A 102 -4.05 -10.28 -6.12
N PHE A 103 -2.87 -10.10 -5.55
CA PHE A 103 -2.62 -10.27 -4.13
C PHE A 103 -2.26 -8.93 -3.49
N PRO A 104 -3.17 -8.28 -2.77
CA PRO A 104 -2.85 -7.08 -2.02
C PRO A 104 -2.03 -7.47 -0.80
N VAL A 105 -0.90 -6.81 -0.60
CA VAL A 105 -0.22 -6.85 0.70
C VAL A 105 -0.52 -5.56 1.46
N PRO A 106 -0.53 -5.60 2.80
CA PRO A 106 -0.64 -4.38 3.58
C PRO A 106 0.44 -3.36 3.21
N ARG A 107 0.11 -2.07 3.25
CA ARG A 107 1.07 -1.00 2.93
C ARG A 107 2.34 -1.11 3.78
N GLY A 108 3.49 -1.09 3.11
CA GLY A 108 4.79 -1.23 3.77
C GLY A 108 5.11 -2.65 4.26
N ALA A 109 4.31 -3.66 3.87
CA ALA A 109 4.70 -5.05 3.99
C ALA A 109 5.68 -5.43 2.87
N HIS A 110 6.52 -6.42 3.12
CA HIS A 110 7.54 -6.88 2.19
C HIS A 110 7.39 -8.37 1.99
N LEU A 111 7.39 -8.81 0.74
CA LEU A 111 7.17 -10.20 0.39
C LEU A 111 8.41 -11.06 0.69
N ASN A 112 8.39 -11.86 1.74
CA ASN A 112 9.49 -12.73 2.15
C ASN A 112 9.68 -13.96 1.29
N LYS A 113 8.58 -14.62 0.93
CA LYS A 113 8.58 -15.91 0.28
C LYS A 113 7.39 -16.03 -0.63
N PHE A 114 7.61 -16.60 -1.80
CA PHE A 114 6.56 -17.09 -2.67
C PHE A 114 6.92 -18.52 -3.07
N SER A 115 6.00 -19.45 -2.88
CA SER A 115 6.17 -20.84 -3.31
C SER A 115 4.87 -21.40 -3.84
N MET A 116 4.99 -22.37 -4.75
CA MET A 116 3.88 -23.09 -5.33
C MET A 116 4.11 -24.59 -5.15
N GLU A 117 3.05 -25.34 -4.90
CA GLU A 117 3.13 -26.79 -4.88
C GLU A 117 3.19 -27.34 -6.31
N ILE A 118 4.27 -28.07 -6.61
CA ILE A 118 4.48 -28.80 -7.86
C ILE A 118 4.77 -30.26 -7.49
N ASN A 119 3.98 -31.19 -8.04
CA ASN A 119 4.13 -32.63 -7.78
C ASN A 119 4.15 -32.99 -6.27
N GLY A 120 3.31 -32.31 -5.47
CA GLY A 120 3.20 -32.53 -4.02
C GLY A 120 4.33 -31.93 -3.19
N LYS A 121 5.23 -31.13 -3.78
CA LYS A 121 6.35 -30.48 -3.07
C LYS A 121 6.30 -28.96 -3.24
N PRO A 122 6.58 -28.18 -2.19
CA PRO A 122 6.71 -26.74 -2.32
C PRO A 122 7.98 -26.40 -3.11
N VAL A 123 7.82 -25.68 -4.22
CA VAL A 123 8.92 -25.11 -5.00
C VAL A 123 8.94 -23.60 -4.75
N GLU A 124 10.06 -23.09 -4.25
CA GLU A 124 10.23 -21.67 -3.96
C GLU A 124 10.58 -20.88 -5.22
N ALA A 125 10.12 -19.63 -5.27
CA ALA A 125 10.40 -18.72 -6.36
C ALA A 125 11.79 -18.09 -6.25
N GLU A 126 12.47 -18.00 -7.38
CA GLU A 126 13.73 -17.28 -7.51
C GLU A 126 13.46 -15.83 -7.92
N LEU A 127 14.11 -14.86 -7.27
CA LEU A 127 13.99 -13.45 -7.62
C LEU A 127 14.95 -13.13 -8.78
N LEU A 128 14.41 -12.71 -9.91
CA LEU A 128 15.14 -12.40 -11.13
C LEU A 128 14.85 -10.97 -11.60
N ALA A 129 15.64 -10.46 -12.55
CA ALA A 129 15.28 -9.26 -13.28
C ALA A 129 13.93 -9.46 -14.00
N ALA A 130 13.02 -8.49 -13.91
CA ALA A 130 11.63 -8.62 -14.35
C ALA A 130 11.52 -9.05 -15.82
N ASP A 131 12.27 -8.42 -16.72
CA ASP A 131 12.23 -8.75 -18.15
C ASP A 131 12.77 -10.15 -18.44
N LYS A 132 13.80 -10.59 -17.70
CA LYS A 132 14.34 -11.95 -17.80
C LYS A 132 13.33 -12.97 -17.28
N ALA A 133 12.71 -12.70 -16.13
CA ALA A 133 11.69 -13.58 -15.55
C ALA A 133 10.49 -13.75 -16.49
N ARG A 134 10.02 -12.65 -17.10
CA ARG A 134 8.93 -12.64 -18.07
C ARG A 134 9.28 -13.44 -19.33
N GLY A 135 10.47 -13.21 -19.88
CA GLY A 135 10.94 -13.98 -21.04
C GLY A 135 11.01 -15.49 -20.77
N ILE A 136 11.59 -15.90 -19.63
CA ILE A 136 11.66 -17.31 -19.24
C ILE A 136 10.25 -17.88 -19.04
N TYR A 137 9.35 -17.16 -18.36
CA TYR A 137 7.97 -17.57 -18.16
C TYR A 137 7.26 -17.83 -19.50
N GLU A 138 7.30 -16.88 -20.43
CA GLU A 138 6.66 -16.99 -21.74
C GLU A 138 7.21 -18.16 -22.55
N ASP A 139 8.52 -18.40 -22.51
CA ASP A 139 9.16 -19.54 -23.17
C ASP A 139 8.78 -20.89 -22.55
N ILE A 140 8.53 -20.94 -21.24
CA ILE A 140 8.09 -22.15 -20.53
C ILE A 140 6.60 -22.42 -20.81
N VAL A 141 5.74 -21.39 -20.83
CA VAL A 141 4.32 -21.52 -21.18
C VAL A 141 4.17 -22.04 -22.61
N ARG A 142 4.98 -21.55 -23.57
CA ARG A 142 5.03 -22.10 -24.94
C ARG A 142 5.39 -23.58 -25.00
N LYS A 143 6.08 -24.09 -23.98
CA LYS A 143 6.49 -25.50 -23.82
C LYS A 143 5.53 -26.32 -22.95
N LEU A 144 4.39 -25.75 -22.55
CA LEU A 144 3.35 -26.39 -21.73
C LEU A 144 3.88 -26.99 -20.41
N ARG A 145 4.80 -26.31 -19.73
CA ARG A 145 5.29 -26.71 -18.39
C ARG A 145 4.68 -25.82 -17.30
N ASP A 146 5.02 -26.08 -16.03
CA ASP A 146 4.49 -25.41 -14.83
C ASP A 146 5.35 -24.22 -14.34
N PRO A 147 5.22 -22.98 -14.88
CA PRO A 147 5.80 -21.81 -14.26
C PRO A 147 4.79 -21.02 -13.42
N ALA A 148 5.31 -20.35 -12.39
CA ALA A 148 4.59 -19.24 -11.76
C ALA A 148 5.43 -17.98 -11.80
N LEU A 149 4.80 -16.85 -12.11
CA LEU A 149 5.45 -15.54 -12.16
C LEU A 149 4.71 -14.58 -11.24
N LEU A 150 5.44 -13.97 -10.31
CA LEU A 150 4.92 -12.92 -9.43
C LEU A 150 5.62 -11.60 -9.73
N GLU A 151 4.83 -10.62 -10.14
CA GLU A 151 5.28 -9.29 -10.55
C GLU A 151 4.64 -8.20 -9.69
N TYR A 152 5.35 -7.08 -9.58
CA TYR A 152 4.80 -5.85 -9.00
C TYR A 152 3.72 -5.28 -9.93
N ALA A 153 2.52 -5.02 -9.39
CA ALA A 153 1.40 -4.45 -10.13
C ALA A 153 1.06 -3.00 -9.70
N GLY A 154 1.90 -2.37 -8.87
CA GLY A 154 1.65 -1.04 -8.32
C GLY A 154 0.96 -1.06 -6.96
N ARG A 155 1.16 -0.02 -6.13
CA ARG A 155 0.37 0.28 -4.92
C ARG A 155 0.14 -0.92 -3.98
N ASP A 156 1.22 -1.59 -3.58
CA ASP A 156 1.18 -2.74 -2.67
C ASP A 156 0.38 -3.96 -3.22
N LEU A 157 0.18 -4.03 -4.54
CA LEU A 157 -0.47 -5.14 -5.23
C LEU A 157 0.57 -5.98 -5.99
N PHE A 158 0.47 -7.30 -5.86
CA PHE A 158 1.24 -8.25 -6.65
C PHE A 158 0.34 -9.01 -7.62
N LYS A 159 0.80 -9.16 -8.85
CA LYS A 159 0.16 -9.99 -9.87
C LYS A 159 0.88 -11.32 -9.92
N VAL A 160 0.15 -12.40 -9.66
CA VAL A 160 0.65 -13.78 -9.77
C VAL A 160 0.02 -14.43 -10.98
N ARG A 161 0.84 -14.93 -11.91
CA ARG A 161 0.40 -15.75 -13.04
C ARG A 161 0.82 -17.18 -12.78
N ILE A 162 -0.12 -18.11 -12.85
CA ILE A 162 0.11 -19.53 -12.63
C ILE A 162 -0.36 -20.27 -13.87
N PHE A 163 0.55 -21.02 -14.47
CA PHE A 163 0.25 -21.93 -15.56
C PHE A 163 0.99 -23.25 -15.33
N PRO A 164 0.43 -24.39 -15.75
CA PRO A 164 -0.97 -24.65 -16.03
C PRO A 164 -1.75 -24.96 -14.74
N ILE A 165 -3.06 -24.78 -14.80
CA ILE A 165 -4.00 -25.35 -13.84
C ILE A 165 -4.84 -26.40 -14.58
N GLU A 166 -4.50 -27.67 -14.38
CA GLU A 166 -5.12 -28.80 -15.07
C GLU A 166 -6.65 -28.89 -14.83
N PRO A 167 -7.41 -29.52 -15.76
CA PRO A 167 -8.83 -29.76 -15.58
C PRO A 167 -9.14 -30.45 -14.26
N HIS A 168 -10.09 -29.92 -13.49
CA HIS A 168 -10.49 -30.49 -12.20
C HIS A 168 -9.33 -30.69 -11.20
N ALA A 169 -8.23 -29.97 -11.39
CA ALA A 169 -7.07 -30.02 -10.52
C ALA A 169 -7.04 -28.82 -9.57
N ARG A 170 -6.14 -28.92 -8.60
CA ARG A 170 -5.90 -27.90 -7.59
C ARG A 170 -4.48 -27.38 -7.69
N LYS A 171 -4.29 -26.10 -7.39
CA LYS A 171 -2.97 -25.49 -7.24
C LYS A 171 -2.92 -24.74 -5.92
N ARG A 172 -1.87 -25.00 -5.17
CA ARG A 172 -1.63 -24.38 -3.87
C ARG A 172 -0.46 -23.43 -3.96
N ILE A 173 -0.67 -22.23 -3.43
CA ILE A 173 0.38 -21.24 -3.28
C ILE A 173 0.56 -20.89 -1.81
N THR A 174 1.78 -20.49 -1.48
CA THR A 174 2.12 -19.94 -0.18
C THR A 174 2.88 -18.66 -0.39
N LEU A 175 2.41 -17.62 0.30
CA LEU A 175 3.02 -16.31 0.35
C LEU A 175 3.41 -16.03 1.80
N ALA A 176 4.59 -15.48 2.06
CA ALA A 176 4.90 -14.96 3.38
C ALA A 176 5.41 -13.53 3.27
N TYR A 177 4.93 -12.63 4.11
CA TYR A 177 5.39 -11.24 4.16
C TYR A 177 5.65 -10.79 5.60
N THR A 178 6.49 -9.76 5.73
CA THR A 178 6.80 -9.11 7.00
C THR A 178 6.41 -7.64 6.92
N GLN A 179 5.82 -7.13 7.98
CA GLN A 179 5.37 -5.75 8.09
C GLN A 179 5.75 -5.16 9.44
N LEU A 180 6.17 -3.90 9.45
CA LEU A 180 6.21 -3.11 10.68
C LEU A 180 4.86 -2.41 10.88
N LEU A 181 4.11 -2.85 11.88
CA LEU A 181 2.82 -2.30 12.29
C LEU A 181 3.04 -0.95 12.99
N LYS A 182 2.37 0.10 12.52
CA LYS A 182 2.46 1.42 13.15
C LYS A 182 1.50 1.50 14.33
N ALA A 183 1.94 2.18 15.40
CA ALA A 183 1.07 2.59 16.49
C ALA A 183 0.47 3.96 16.17
N ASP A 184 -0.82 4.13 16.45
CA ASP A 184 -1.54 5.39 16.41
C ASP A 184 -2.28 5.57 17.74
N ALA A 185 -1.96 6.64 18.47
CA ALA A 185 -2.41 6.90 19.83
C ALA A 185 -2.24 5.69 20.79
N GLY A 186 -1.15 4.92 20.62
CA GLY A 186 -0.85 3.72 21.40
C GLY A 186 -1.64 2.47 21.00
N LEU A 187 -2.50 2.56 19.99
CA LEU A 187 -3.22 1.45 19.39
C LEU A 187 -2.47 0.98 18.15
N VAL A 188 -2.14 -0.31 18.09
CA VAL A 188 -1.50 -0.94 16.94
C VAL A 188 -2.54 -1.72 16.16
N GLN A 189 -2.53 -1.55 14.83
CA GLN A 189 -3.43 -2.24 13.92
C GLN A 189 -2.68 -3.28 13.09
N PHE A 190 -3.21 -4.49 13.07
CA PHE A 190 -2.88 -5.54 12.10
C PHE A 190 -4.06 -5.70 11.13
N VAL A 191 -3.76 -5.82 9.84
CA VAL A 191 -4.76 -6.05 8.79
C VAL A 191 -4.38 -7.31 8.02
N LEU A 192 -5.32 -8.26 7.96
CA LEU A 192 -5.27 -9.39 7.04
C LEU A 192 -6.17 -9.08 5.84
N PRO A 193 -5.61 -8.91 4.63
CA PRO A 193 -6.40 -8.69 3.43
C PRO A 193 -7.27 -9.91 3.12
N LEU A 194 -8.59 -9.73 3.12
CA LEU A 194 -9.59 -10.75 2.78
C LEU A 194 -10.61 -10.22 1.75
N ASN A 195 -10.74 -8.90 1.60
CA ASN A 195 -11.74 -8.24 0.77
C ASN A 195 -11.60 -8.58 -0.73
N THR A 196 -10.43 -9.01 -1.21
CA THR A 196 -10.28 -9.47 -2.59
C THR A 196 -11.13 -10.69 -2.92
N GLU A 197 -11.54 -11.45 -1.91
CA GLU A 197 -12.36 -12.64 -2.05
C GLU A 197 -13.85 -12.32 -2.31
N LYS A 198 -14.28 -11.05 -2.22
CA LYS A 198 -15.62 -10.64 -2.67
C LYS A 198 -15.82 -10.85 -4.16
N PHE A 199 -14.73 -10.97 -4.91
CA PHE A 199 -14.75 -11.26 -6.34
C PHE A 199 -14.69 -12.76 -6.63
N SER A 200 -14.55 -13.61 -5.60
CA SER A 200 -14.56 -15.06 -5.74
C SER A 200 -15.93 -15.53 -6.22
N ALA A 201 -15.88 -16.47 -7.16
CA ALA A 201 -17.04 -16.96 -7.89
C ALA A 201 -17.97 -17.81 -7.02
N LYS A 202 -17.38 -18.51 -6.05
CA LYS A 202 -18.07 -19.26 -5.01
C LYS A 202 -17.58 -18.79 -3.64
N PRO A 203 -18.38 -18.98 -2.58
CA PRO A 203 -17.90 -18.85 -1.22
C PRO A 203 -16.67 -19.73 -0.98
N LEU A 204 -15.74 -19.23 -0.19
CA LEU A 204 -14.58 -19.98 0.26
C LEU A 204 -15.05 -21.03 1.26
N ARG A 205 -14.63 -22.28 1.06
CA ARG A 205 -15.01 -23.39 1.93
C ARG A 205 -14.46 -23.22 3.34
N ASN A 206 -13.24 -22.71 3.44
CA ASN A 206 -12.59 -22.46 4.73
C ASN A 206 -11.73 -21.20 4.68
N VAL A 207 -11.92 -20.32 5.66
CA VAL A 207 -11.02 -19.20 5.95
C VAL A 207 -10.57 -19.36 7.39
N SER A 208 -9.26 -19.39 7.62
CA SER A 208 -8.73 -19.43 8.97
C SER A 208 -7.56 -18.48 9.19
N LEU A 209 -7.48 -17.93 10.38
CA LEU A 209 -6.35 -17.15 10.88
C LEU A 209 -5.95 -17.68 12.25
N LYS A 210 -4.67 -18.00 12.41
CA LYS A 210 -4.02 -18.13 13.71
C LYS A 210 -2.98 -17.02 13.85
N LEU A 211 -3.14 -16.18 14.86
CA LEU A 211 -2.22 -15.09 15.16
C LEU A 211 -1.65 -15.25 16.57
N GLU A 212 -0.33 -15.22 16.70
CA GLU A 212 0.36 -15.18 17.99
C GLU A 212 0.97 -13.78 18.18
N LEU A 213 0.60 -13.10 19.25
CA LEU A 213 1.05 -11.76 19.61
C LEU A 213 1.89 -11.84 20.88
N THR A 214 3.10 -11.27 20.83
CA THR A 214 4.01 -11.14 21.97
C THR A 214 4.53 -9.70 22.06
N THR A 215 4.46 -9.12 23.26
CA THR A 215 4.92 -7.77 23.56
C THR A 215 5.82 -7.72 24.78
N ARG A 216 6.68 -6.71 24.90
CA ARG A 216 7.57 -6.50 26.05
C ARG A 216 6.79 -6.05 27.28
N ARG A 217 5.71 -5.29 27.07
CA ARG A 217 4.80 -4.84 28.14
C ARG A 217 3.48 -5.62 28.10
N PRO A 218 2.77 -5.71 29.23
CA PRO A 218 1.46 -6.37 29.26
C PRO A 218 0.48 -5.75 28.25
N LEU A 219 -0.36 -6.58 27.67
CA LEU A 219 -1.41 -6.21 26.73
C LEU A 219 -2.61 -5.64 27.50
N LYS A 220 -2.93 -4.36 27.25
CA LYS A 220 -4.12 -3.69 27.80
C LYS A 220 -5.38 -4.15 27.06
N SER A 221 -5.38 -4.03 25.73
CA SER A 221 -6.51 -4.44 24.90
C SER A 221 -6.06 -5.26 23.70
N VAL A 222 -6.91 -6.19 23.26
CA VAL A 222 -6.79 -6.96 22.02
C VAL A 222 -8.22 -7.24 21.58
N TYR A 223 -8.61 -6.79 20.38
CA TYR A 223 -9.97 -6.98 19.86
C TYR A 223 -10.01 -6.84 18.32
N SER A 224 -11.07 -7.37 17.71
CA SER A 224 -11.36 -7.16 16.28
C SER A 224 -12.76 -6.56 16.14
N PRO A 225 -12.92 -5.36 15.56
CA PRO A 225 -14.23 -4.80 15.27
C PRO A 225 -14.83 -5.35 13.96
N SER A 226 -14.00 -5.89 13.07
CA SER A 226 -14.42 -6.38 11.75
C SER A 226 -14.96 -7.80 11.77
N HIS A 227 -14.43 -8.66 12.66
CA HIS A 227 -14.69 -10.09 12.65
C HIS A 227 -14.82 -10.61 14.08
N LYS A 228 -15.69 -11.60 14.28
CA LYS A 228 -15.78 -12.30 15.57
C LYS A 228 -14.61 -13.27 15.71
N VAL A 229 -13.69 -12.95 16.61
CA VAL A 229 -12.46 -13.73 16.85
C VAL A 229 -12.47 -14.36 18.24
N GLU A 230 -11.80 -15.51 18.40
CA GLU A 230 -11.47 -16.09 19.71
C GLU A 230 -10.12 -15.53 20.16
N ILE A 231 -10.02 -15.04 21.40
CA ILE A 231 -8.78 -14.47 21.95
C ILE A 231 -8.44 -15.19 23.24
N LYS A 232 -7.28 -15.85 23.27
CA LYS A 232 -6.70 -16.46 24.46
C LYS A 232 -5.51 -15.64 24.92
N ARG A 233 -5.43 -15.33 26.21
CA ARG A 233 -4.28 -14.62 26.82
C ARG A 233 -3.57 -15.55 27.81
N PRO A 234 -2.63 -16.40 27.34
CA PRO A 234 -1.93 -17.31 28.24
C PRO A 234 -1.04 -16.58 29.25
N GLU A 235 -0.53 -15.39 28.88
CA GLU A 235 0.33 -14.54 29.72
C GLU A 235 -0.06 -13.07 29.53
N PRO A 236 0.27 -12.16 30.47
CA PRO A 236 -0.04 -10.73 30.32
C PRO A 236 0.57 -10.11 29.05
N THR A 237 1.73 -10.60 28.61
CA THR A 237 2.49 -10.14 27.44
C THR A 237 2.20 -10.94 26.16
N ARG A 238 1.28 -11.91 26.20
CA ARG A 238 1.01 -12.82 25.08
C ARG A 238 -0.47 -12.99 24.82
N ALA A 239 -0.86 -12.92 23.55
CA ALA A 239 -2.20 -13.29 23.10
C ALA A 239 -2.14 -14.24 21.90
N ILE A 240 -3.12 -15.14 21.81
CA ILE A 240 -3.35 -16.01 20.66
C ILE A 240 -4.75 -15.70 20.16
N VAL A 241 -4.85 -15.28 18.90
CA VAL A 241 -6.11 -14.94 18.24
C VAL A 241 -6.41 -16.00 17.19
N GLY A 242 -7.61 -16.58 17.26
CA GLY A 242 -8.13 -17.54 16.30
C GLY A 242 -9.35 -16.97 15.58
N PHE A 243 -9.43 -17.21 14.28
CA PHE A 243 -10.62 -16.95 13.47
C PHE A 243 -10.80 -18.11 12.50
N GLU A 244 -12.02 -18.60 12.39
CA GLU A 244 -12.41 -19.62 11.43
C GLU A 244 -13.80 -19.30 10.88
N ALA A 245 -13.98 -19.45 9.57
CA ALA A 245 -15.25 -19.32 8.90
C ALA A 245 -15.33 -20.34 7.77
N THR A 246 -16.53 -20.86 7.52
CA THR A 246 -16.79 -21.86 6.48
C THR A 246 -17.89 -21.36 5.55
N ASP A 247 -17.78 -21.73 4.27
CA ASP A 247 -18.71 -21.33 3.21
C ASP A 247 -19.04 -19.82 3.20
N VAL A 248 -17.99 -19.00 3.35
CA VAL A 248 -18.10 -17.54 3.49
C VAL A 248 -17.57 -16.84 2.25
N LYS A 249 -18.14 -15.67 1.94
CA LYS A 249 -17.62 -14.77 0.91
C LYS A 249 -17.16 -13.48 1.58
N PRO A 250 -15.86 -13.36 1.95
CA PRO A 250 -15.36 -12.18 2.66
C PRO A 250 -15.55 -10.93 1.81
N ASP A 251 -16.19 -9.90 2.37
CA ASP A 251 -16.44 -8.59 1.74
C ASP A 251 -15.70 -7.45 2.45
N ALA A 252 -14.99 -7.75 3.54
CA ALA A 252 -14.17 -6.84 4.31
C ALA A 252 -12.85 -7.50 4.72
N ASP A 253 -11.84 -6.67 5.00
CA ASP A 253 -10.57 -7.14 5.57
C ASP A 253 -10.72 -7.44 7.07
N LEU A 254 -9.87 -8.33 7.60
CA LEU A 254 -9.84 -8.59 9.04
C LEU A 254 -8.88 -7.62 9.72
N HIS A 255 -9.43 -6.78 10.57
CA HIS A 255 -8.71 -5.81 11.39
C HIS A 255 -8.58 -6.32 12.82
N LEU A 256 -7.36 -6.42 13.33
CA LEU A 256 -7.07 -6.70 14.73
C LEU A 256 -6.37 -5.50 15.34
N PHE A 257 -6.85 -5.05 16.49
CA PHE A 257 -6.28 -3.95 17.24
C PHE A 257 -5.74 -4.47 18.58
N TYR A 258 -4.56 -3.99 18.97
CA TYR A 258 -4.03 -4.22 20.30
C TYR A 258 -3.35 -2.98 20.86
N SER A 259 -3.35 -2.86 22.19
CA SER A 259 -2.60 -1.84 22.90
C SER A 259 -1.89 -2.45 24.10
N GLN A 260 -0.80 -1.81 24.50
CA GLN A 260 0.01 -2.20 25.65
C GLN A 260 -0.34 -1.31 26.85
N GLU A 261 -0.01 -1.75 28.06
CA GLU A 261 -0.06 -0.89 29.24
C GLU A 261 0.80 0.36 29.03
N GLU A 262 0.26 1.50 29.47
CA GLU A 262 0.91 2.79 29.35
C GLU A 262 2.23 2.77 30.14
N GLY A 263 3.28 3.16 29.46
CA GLY A 263 4.50 3.64 30.08
C GLY A 263 5.12 4.68 29.15
N ASP A 264 6.17 5.36 29.59
CA ASP A 264 6.64 6.66 29.06
C ASP A 264 7.06 6.76 27.58
N LEU A 265 6.77 5.78 26.71
CA LEU A 265 7.34 5.55 25.38
C LEU A 265 7.66 6.82 24.59
N GLY A 266 8.94 7.20 24.70
CA GLY A 266 9.68 7.96 23.72
C GLY A 266 10.88 7.12 23.31
N LEU A 267 11.00 6.87 22.01
CA LEU A 267 12.15 6.24 21.34
C LEU A 267 12.44 4.76 21.68
N ASN A 268 12.14 3.86 20.75
CA ASN A 268 12.55 2.44 20.77
C ASN A 268 13.57 2.19 19.65
N LEU A 269 14.78 1.76 20.01
CA LEU A 269 15.84 1.43 19.07
C LEU A 269 15.96 -0.09 18.94
N LEU A 270 15.86 -0.58 17.71
CA LEU A 270 16.19 -1.95 17.32
C LEU A 270 17.42 -1.90 16.42
N THR A 271 18.39 -2.77 16.66
CA THR A 271 19.63 -2.85 15.88
C THR A 271 19.87 -4.27 15.37
N TRP A 272 20.55 -4.35 14.24
CA TRP A 272 21.11 -5.58 13.69
C TRP A 272 22.49 -5.29 13.12
N LYS A 273 23.51 -6.03 13.56
CA LYS A 273 24.90 -5.88 13.11
C LYS A 273 25.65 -7.19 13.31
N LYS A 274 26.36 -7.64 12.27
CA LYS A 274 27.36 -8.71 12.37
C LYS A 274 28.72 -8.11 12.74
N ALA A 275 29.52 -8.86 13.50
CA ALA A 275 30.85 -8.42 13.89
C ALA A 275 31.71 -8.08 12.65
N GLY A 276 32.35 -6.92 12.65
CA GLY A 276 33.22 -6.46 11.56
C GLY A 276 32.50 -5.86 10.35
N GLU A 277 31.17 -5.80 10.35
CA GLU A 277 30.35 -5.17 9.30
C GLU A 277 29.69 -3.87 9.81
N ASP A 278 29.20 -3.05 8.88
CA ASP A 278 28.26 -1.98 9.22
C ASP A 278 26.91 -2.57 9.62
N GLY A 279 26.26 -1.95 10.61
CA GLY A 279 24.95 -2.35 11.10
C GLY A 279 23.80 -1.61 10.46
N TYR A 280 22.59 -2.04 10.81
CA TYR A 280 21.31 -1.45 10.45
C TYR A 280 20.52 -1.18 11.72
N PHE A 281 19.66 -0.17 11.70
CA PHE A 281 18.77 0.10 12.82
C PHE A 281 17.38 0.52 12.36
N ALA A 282 16.40 0.28 13.24
CA ALA A 282 15.07 0.84 13.19
C ALA A 282 14.81 1.61 14.49
N LEU A 283 14.43 2.87 14.36
CA LEU A 283 14.20 3.80 15.46
C LEU A 283 12.73 4.23 15.42
N LEU A 284 11.96 3.83 16.43
CA LEU A 284 10.55 4.17 16.56
C LEU A 284 10.41 5.30 17.58
N VAL A 285 10.09 6.50 17.12
CA VAL A 285 9.96 7.70 17.95
C VAL A 285 8.47 8.02 18.09
N ALA A 286 7.96 8.00 19.31
CA ALA A 286 6.64 8.52 19.65
C ALA A 286 6.81 9.63 20.70
N PRO A 287 5.98 10.68 20.69
CA PRO A 287 6.04 11.71 21.72
C PRO A 287 5.52 11.15 23.05
N GLY A 288 6.30 11.31 24.12
CA GLY A 288 5.93 10.87 25.47
C GLY A 288 4.78 11.67 26.11
N ILE A 289 4.16 11.07 27.12
CA ILE A 289 2.97 11.59 27.84
C ILE A 289 3.30 12.85 28.68
N GLU A 290 4.57 13.17 28.94
CA GLU A 290 5.00 14.40 29.65
C GLU A 290 4.71 15.71 28.88
N THR A 291 4.03 15.63 27.74
CA THR A 291 3.52 16.76 26.96
C THR A 291 2.24 17.39 27.52
N LYS A 292 1.76 16.99 28.72
CA LYS A 292 0.55 17.52 29.38
C LYS A 292 0.53 19.04 29.59
N THR A 293 1.66 19.73 29.43
CA THR A 293 1.80 21.20 29.55
C THR A 293 2.23 21.88 28.25
N MET A 294 1.86 21.35 27.09
CA MET A 294 2.09 22.08 25.83
C MET A 294 0.96 23.06 25.55
N LYS A 295 1.31 24.35 25.47
CA LYS A 295 0.40 25.43 25.04
C LYS A 295 -0.03 25.12 23.61
N VAL A 296 -1.33 24.95 23.38
CA VAL A 296 -1.91 24.73 22.05
C VAL A 296 -1.52 25.91 21.15
N ILE A 297 -0.80 25.64 20.07
CA ILE A 297 -0.39 26.67 19.11
C ILE A 297 -1.61 26.97 18.23
N PRO A 298 -2.05 28.22 18.16
CA PRO A 298 -3.09 28.61 17.23
C PRO A 298 -2.64 28.34 15.80
N LYS A 299 -3.50 27.74 14.99
CA LYS A 299 -3.19 27.35 13.60
C LYS A 299 -4.10 28.08 12.62
N ASP A 300 -3.66 28.09 11.36
CA ASP A 300 -4.41 28.59 10.24
C ASP A 300 -4.86 27.40 9.36
N VAL A 301 -6.16 27.24 9.17
CA VAL A 301 -6.73 26.09 8.44
C VAL A 301 -7.50 26.57 7.20
N MET A 302 -7.07 26.12 6.03
CA MET A 302 -7.74 26.37 4.76
C MET A 302 -8.51 25.12 4.33
N PHE A 303 -9.83 25.18 4.35
CA PHE A 303 -10.67 24.12 3.84
C PHE A 303 -10.97 24.37 2.37
N VAL A 304 -10.61 23.44 1.49
CA VAL A 304 -10.85 23.53 0.06
C VAL A 304 -11.79 22.40 -0.32
N LEU A 305 -13.04 22.74 -0.65
CA LEU A 305 -14.11 21.79 -0.86
C LEU A 305 -14.62 21.82 -2.30
N ASP A 306 -14.58 20.66 -2.94
CA ASP A 306 -15.15 20.40 -4.25
C ASP A 306 -16.68 20.38 -4.19
N THR A 307 -17.30 21.15 -5.07
CA THR A 307 -18.75 21.20 -5.27
C THR A 307 -19.13 20.96 -6.73
N SER A 308 -18.29 20.27 -7.48
CA SER A 308 -18.54 19.88 -8.87
C SER A 308 -19.76 18.94 -8.99
N GLY A 309 -20.24 18.75 -10.22
CA GLY A 309 -21.40 17.89 -10.48
C GLY A 309 -21.23 16.44 -10.02
N SER A 310 -20.00 15.90 -10.00
CA SER A 310 -19.70 14.53 -9.59
C SER A 310 -19.79 14.31 -8.07
N MET A 311 -19.76 15.40 -7.29
CA MET A 311 -19.99 15.41 -5.84
C MET A 311 -21.47 15.30 -5.46
N ALA A 312 -22.40 15.28 -6.42
CA ALA A 312 -23.83 15.25 -6.13
C ALA A 312 -24.28 14.08 -5.24
N GLY A 313 -25.32 14.33 -4.44
CA GLY A 313 -25.89 13.33 -3.52
C GLY A 313 -25.03 13.10 -2.29
N ALA A 314 -24.86 11.83 -1.91
CA ALA A 314 -24.25 11.44 -0.64
C ALA A 314 -22.82 11.95 -0.44
N LYS A 315 -22.03 12.10 -1.52
CA LYS A 315 -20.63 12.58 -1.42
C LYS A 315 -20.57 14.01 -0.87
N LEU A 316 -21.32 14.95 -1.43
CA LEU A 316 -21.38 16.32 -0.95
C LEU A 316 -21.99 16.41 0.45
N ASP A 317 -23.02 15.60 0.75
CA ASP A 317 -23.61 15.57 2.09
C ASP A 317 -22.60 15.12 3.16
N GLN A 318 -21.80 14.09 2.87
CA GLN A 318 -20.69 13.66 3.75
C GLN A 318 -19.63 14.76 3.87
N ALA A 319 -19.22 15.37 2.76
CA ALA A 319 -18.22 16.43 2.77
C ALA A 319 -18.67 17.65 3.59
N LYS A 320 -19.94 18.03 3.49
CA LYS A 320 -20.56 19.10 4.29
C LYS A 320 -20.56 18.77 5.79
N LYS A 321 -20.93 17.54 6.17
CA LYS A 321 -20.90 17.10 7.57
C LYS A 321 -19.49 17.12 8.15
N ALA A 322 -18.52 16.54 7.45
CA ALA A 322 -17.14 16.52 7.88
C ALA A 322 -16.54 17.94 8.00
N LEU A 323 -16.83 18.81 7.03
CA LEU A 323 -16.38 20.21 7.07
C LEU A 323 -17.02 20.99 8.23
N ALA A 324 -18.33 20.82 8.46
CA ALA A 324 -19.02 21.43 9.60
C ALA A 324 -18.41 20.97 10.93
N PHE A 325 -18.19 19.67 11.09
CA PHE A 325 -17.52 19.10 12.26
C PHE A 325 -16.14 19.74 12.49
N CYS A 326 -15.32 19.90 11.45
CA CYS A 326 -14.01 20.54 11.58
C CYS A 326 -14.10 21.99 12.04
N VAL A 327 -15.01 22.78 11.45
CA VAL A 327 -15.21 24.19 11.82
C VAL A 327 -15.68 24.31 13.28
N GLU A 328 -16.54 23.40 13.73
CA GLU A 328 -17.00 23.35 15.12
C GLU A 328 -15.91 22.95 16.11
N ASN A 329 -14.92 22.14 15.69
CA ASN A 329 -13.85 21.63 16.55
C ASN A 329 -12.55 22.45 16.50
N LEU A 330 -12.51 23.56 15.74
CA LEU A 330 -11.44 24.56 15.82
C LEU A 330 -11.36 25.15 17.24
N ASN A 331 -10.15 25.49 17.68
CA ASN A 331 -9.95 26.27 18.91
C ASN A 331 -10.36 27.73 18.67
N GLU A 332 -10.66 28.49 19.72
CA GLU A 332 -11.07 29.90 19.59
C GLU A 332 -9.98 30.78 18.95
N ASP A 333 -8.70 30.50 19.24
CA ASP A 333 -7.56 31.25 18.69
C ASP A 333 -7.17 30.85 17.25
N ASP A 334 -7.72 29.73 16.74
CA ASP A 334 -7.44 29.28 15.37
C ASP A 334 -8.04 30.27 14.36
N ARG A 335 -7.41 30.37 13.19
CA ARG A 335 -8.01 31.06 12.04
C ARG A 335 -8.35 30.08 10.94
N PHE A 336 -9.38 30.39 10.17
CA PHE A 336 -9.80 29.53 9.09
C PHE A 336 -10.37 30.31 7.90
N GLU A 337 -10.45 29.63 6.76
CA GLU A 337 -11.14 30.05 5.55
C GLU A 337 -11.74 28.80 4.89
N ILE A 338 -12.85 28.99 4.17
CA ILE A 338 -13.48 27.96 3.35
C ILE A 338 -13.46 28.42 1.90
N LEU A 339 -12.78 27.65 1.06
CA LEU A 339 -12.71 27.82 -0.37
C LEU A 339 -13.58 26.76 -1.03
N ARG A 340 -14.72 27.16 -1.56
CA ARG A 340 -15.50 26.33 -2.46
C ARG A 340 -14.85 26.36 -3.84
N PHE A 341 -14.78 25.22 -4.53
CA PHE A 341 -14.47 25.23 -5.95
C PHE A 341 -15.36 24.31 -6.77
N SER A 342 -15.53 24.70 -8.03
CA SER A 342 -16.13 23.89 -9.09
C SER A 342 -15.56 24.36 -10.43
N THR A 343 -16.35 25.01 -11.30
CA THR A 343 -15.83 25.78 -12.44
C THR A 343 -15.11 27.04 -11.97
N GLU A 344 -15.62 27.67 -10.92
CA GLU A 344 -15.07 28.87 -10.30
C GLU A 344 -14.60 28.54 -8.88
N VAL A 345 -13.70 29.37 -8.37
CA VAL A 345 -13.13 29.27 -7.03
C VAL A 345 -13.67 30.43 -6.19
N GLU A 346 -14.43 30.11 -5.16
CA GLU A 346 -15.18 31.07 -4.34
C GLU A 346 -14.78 30.94 -2.86
N PRO A 347 -14.06 31.94 -2.30
CA PRO A 347 -13.76 32.00 -0.87
C PRO A 347 -14.95 32.53 -0.08
N LEU A 348 -15.10 32.10 1.16
CA LEU A 348 -16.14 32.59 2.06
C LEU A 348 -15.79 33.98 2.63
N PHE A 349 -14.55 34.20 3.08
CA PHE A 349 -14.13 35.45 3.72
C PHE A 349 -13.07 36.25 2.95
N ASP A 350 -12.51 35.69 1.88
CA ASP A 350 -11.33 36.18 1.13
C ASP A 350 -10.04 36.32 1.98
N LYS A 351 -10.06 35.86 3.22
CA LYS A 351 -8.96 35.93 4.18
C LYS A 351 -9.22 34.99 5.36
N LEU A 352 -8.14 34.59 6.02
CA LEU A 352 -8.24 33.88 7.29
C LEU A 352 -8.93 34.75 8.36
N VAL A 353 -9.98 34.21 8.97
CA VAL A 353 -10.71 34.84 10.08
C VAL A 353 -10.63 33.97 11.33
N GLU A 354 -10.70 34.58 12.51
CA GLU A 354 -10.73 33.85 13.78
C GLU A 354 -11.97 32.95 13.87
N ALA A 355 -11.82 31.79 14.52
CA ALA A 355 -12.88 30.83 14.76
C ALA A 355 -13.84 31.26 15.87
N SER A 356 -14.32 32.51 15.81
CA SER A 356 -15.35 33.06 16.70
C SER A 356 -16.71 32.42 16.46
N ARG A 357 -17.63 32.52 17.43
CA ARG A 357 -19.00 32.01 17.30
C ARG A 357 -19.72 32.57 16.07
N ASP A 358 -19.49 33.84 15.74
CA ASP A 358 -20.13 34.50 14.60
C ASP A 358 -19.57 34.02 13.27
N ASN A 359 -18.25 33.85 13.16
CA ASN A 359 -17.62 33.34 11.94
C ASN A 359 -17.94 31.86 11.73
N ARG A 360 -18.03 31.05 12.80
CA ARG A 360 -18.50 29.66 12.70
C ARG A 360 -19.94 29.57 12.22
N ARG A 361 -20.82 30.46 12.66
CA ARG A 361 -22.21 30.54 12.17
C ARG A 361 -22.25 30.85 10.68
N LYS A 362 -21.52 31.87 10.23
CA LYS A 362 -21.42 32.22 8.79
C LYS A 362 -20.89 31.06 7.96
N ALA A 363 -19.87 30.36 8.48
CA ALA A 363 -19.32 29.18 7.85
C ALA A 363 -20.34 28.04 7.76
N HIS A 364 -21.07 27.76 8.83
CA HIS A 364 -22.15 26.77 8.81
C HIS A 364 -23.21 27.12 7.75
N ASP A 365 -23.67 28.36 7.70
CA ASP A 365 -24.66 28.80 6.71
C ASP A 365 -24.14 28.66 5.27
N PHE A 366 -22.87 29.02 5.03
CA PHE A 366 -22.21 28.81 3.74
C PHE A 366 -22.14 27.34 3.35
N ILE A 367 -21.68 26.47 4.27
CA ILE A 367 -21.59 25.02 4.07
C ILE A 367 -22.96 24.45 3.73
N GLN A 368 -24.01 24.80 4.49
CA GLN A 368 -25.37 24.33 4.23
C GLN A 368 -25.91 24.79 2.88
N GLY A 369 -25.51 25.98 2.41
CA GLY A 369 -25.87 26.52 1.10
C GLY A 369 -25.19 25.86 -0.11
N LEU A 370 -24.12 25.08 0.10
CA LEU A 370 -23.37 24.46 -0.99
C LEU A 370 -24.22 23.47 -1.79
N LYS A 371 -24.12 23.57 -3.12
CA LYS A 371 -24.82 22.74 -4.11
C LYS A 371 -23.84 22.22 -5.16
N PRO A 372 -24.06 21.00 -5.69
CA PRO A 372 -23.21 20.42 -6.73
C PRO A 372 -23.50 21.11 -8.07
N THR A 373 -22.52 21.80 -8.64
CA THR A 373 -22.64 22.52 -9.92
C THR A 373 -21.30 22.61 -10.63
N GLY A 374 -21.30 22.61 -11.97
CA GLY A 374 -20.11 22.95 -12.77
C GLY A 374 -19.07 21.83 -12.88
N GLY A 375 -17.89 22.21 -13.37
CA GLY A 375 -16.72 21.35 -13.51
C GLY A 375 -15.82 21.39 -12.28
N THR A 376 -14.52 21.09 -12.47
CA THR A 376 -13.58 20.82 -11.37
C THR A 376 -12.24 21.50 -11.64
N ALA A 377 -12.02 22.70 -11.09
CA ALA A 377 -10.85 23.55 -11.26
C ALA A 377 -9.81 23.36 -10.13
N ILE A 378 -9.18 22.17 -10.07
CA ILE A 378 -8.26 21.79 -8.97
C ILE A 378 -7.04 22.72 -8.89
N ASP A 379 -6.38 22.99 -10.03
CA ASP A 379 -5.17 23.82 -10.09
C ASP A 379 -5.40 25.22 -9.52
N ASP A 380 -6.50 25.85 -9.91
CA ASP A 380 -6.86 27.21 -9.48
C ASP A 380 -7.23 27.23 -8.00
N ALA A 381 -7.97 26.23 -7.52
CA ALA A 381 -8.35 26.11 -6.12
C ALA A 381 -7.12 25.99 -5.21
N LEU A 382 -6.16 25.12 -5.57
CA LEU A 382 -4.94 24.93 -4.78
C LEU A 382 -4.00 26.15 -4.85
N LYS A 383 -3.87 26.79 -6.02
CA LYS A 383 -3.12 28.06 -6.14
C LYS A 383 -3.72 29.16 -5.27
N LYS A 384 -5.04 29.35 -5.30
CA LYS A 384 -5.74 30.35 -4.48
C LYS A 384 -5.60 30.05 -2.99
N ALA A 385 -5.74 28.78 -2.59
CA ALA A 385 -5.51 28.35 -1.21
C ALA A 385 -4.09 28.71 -0.75
N LEU A 386 -3.06 28.32 -1.50
CA LEU A 386 -1.67 28.62 -1.16
C LEU A 386 -1.36 30.13 -1.13
N ALA A 387 -1.99 30.93 -2.01
CA ALA A 387 -1.84 32.38 -2.07
C ALA A 387 -2.47 33.12 -0.87
N LEU A 388 -3.50 32.53 -0.23
CA LEU A 388 -4.16 33.09 0.95
C LEU A 388 -3.37 32.85 2.26
N ARG A 389 -2.24 32.13 2.20
CA ARG A 389 -1.34 31.97 3.35
C ARG A 389 -0.72 33.32 3.74
N PRO A 390 -0.80 33.74 5.02
CA PRO A 390 -0.14 34.96 5.49
C PRO A 390 1.39 34.90 5.32
N ALA A 391 1.99 35.98 4.85
CA ALA A 391 3.44 36.10 4.75
C ALA A 391 4.09 36.20 6.15
N GLY A 392 5.13 35.41 6.41
CA GLY A 392 5.93 35.52 7.64
C GLY A 392 5.22 35.12 8.93
N GLY A 393 4.16 34.30 8.87
CA GLY A 393 3.43 33.85 10.06
C GLY A 393 4.10 32.68 10.78
N ASP A 394 4.13 32.74 12.11
CA ASP A 394 4.63 31.67 13.00
C ASP A 394 3.60 30.55 13.24
N ARG A 395 2.37 30.72 12.75
CA ARG A 395 1.29 29.73 12.88
C ARG A 395 1.43 28.64 11.81
N PRO A 396 1.27 27.35 12.18
CA PRO A 396 1.12 26.30 11.18
C PRO A 396 -0.05 26.61 10.24
N TYR A 397 0.21 26.60 8.94
CA TYR A 397 -0.80 26.76 7.90
C TYR A 397 -1.02 25.42 7.19
N VAL A 398 -2.26 24.91 7.25
CA VAL A 398 -2.63 23.59 6.73
C VAL A 398 -3.77 23.72 5.73
N VAL A 399 -3.67 23.02 4.60
CA VAL A 399 -4.76 22.91 3.62
C VAL A 399 -5.41 21.53 3.74
N ILE A 400 -6.73 21.51 3.89
CA ILE A 400 -7.55 20.30 3.86
C ILE A 400 -8.36 20.32 2.57
N PHE A 401 -8.05 19.41 1.66
CA PHE A 401 -8.60 19.35 0.31
C PHE A 401 -9.55 18.17 0.17
N LEU A 402 -10.85 18.43 -0.05
CA LEU A 402 -11.90 17.41 -0.18
C LEU A 402 -12.42 17.40 -1.61
N THR A 403 -12.29 16.28 -2.32
CA THR A 403 -12.64 16.16 -3.75
C THR A 403 -12.78 14.69 -4.18
N ASP A 404 -13.39 14.44 -5.34
CA ASP A 404 -13.26 13.18 -6.07
C ASP A 404 -12.16 13.23 -7.17
N GLY A 405 -11.39 14.32 -7.24
CA GLY A 405 -10.04 14.37 -7.78
C GLY A 405 -9.90 14.49 -9.29
N ARG A 406 -10.98 14.63 -10.07
CA ARG A 406 -10.89 14.68 -11.55
C ARG A 406 -10.89 16.11 -12.07
N PRO A 407 -9.74 16.69 -12.47
CA PRO A 407 -9.70 18.05 -13.00
C PRO A 407 -10.36 18.10 -14.38
N THR A 408 -11.29 19.04 -14.58
CA THR A 408 -12.03 19.21 -15.85
C THR A 408 -12.03 20.66 -16.35
N ILE A 409 -11.60 21.61 -15.52
CA ILE A 409 -11.54 23.04 -15.83
C ILE A 409 -10.12 23.55 -15.58
N GLY A 410 -9.65 24.45 -16.44
CA GLY A 410 -8.30 25.01 -16.36
C GLY A 410 -7.23 23.99 -16.74
N THR A 411 -6.18 23.90 -15.93
CA THR A 411 -5.13 22.87 -16.10
C THR A 411 -5.67 21.50 -15.75
N THR A 412 -5.79 20.60 -16.73
CA THR A 412 -6.27 19.21 -16.53
C THR A 412 -5.15 18.18 -16.54
N ASP A 413 -3.94 18.55 -17.00
CA ASP A 413 -2.78 17.65 -16.98
C ASP A 413 -2.25 17.50 -15.55
N GLU A 414 -2.30 16.28 -15.03
CA GLU A 414 -1.97 15.98 -13.63
C GLU A 414 -0.53 16.38 -13.27
N THR A 415 0.41 16.13 -14.17
CA THR A 415 1.83 16.45 -13.94
C THR A 415 2.05 17.97 -13.90
N ALA A 416 1.36 18.73 -14.74
CA ALA A 416 1.37 20.18 -14.68
C ALA A 416 0.74 20.71 -13.39
N ILE A 417 -0.37 20.13 -12.91
CA ILE A 417 -1.00 20.53 -11.63
C ILE A 417 0.00 20.31 -10.47
N VAL A 418 0.61 19.14 -10.38
CA VAL A 418 1.58 18.82 -9.32
C VAL A 418 2.77 19.79 -9.35
N ARG A 419 3.31 20.08 -10.55
CA ARG A 419 4.38 21.07 -10.72
C ARG A 419 3.95 22.46 -10.27
N ASN A 420 2.76 22.91 -10.69
CA ASN A 420 2.23 24.22 -10.32
C ASN A 420 2.04 24.35 -8.80
N VAL A 421 1.55 23.29 -8.15
CA VAL A 421 1.42 23.22 -6.68
C VAL A 421 2.80 23.33 -6.03
N ALA A 422 3.81 22.61 -6.52
CA ALA A 422 5.18 22.69 -6.00
C ALA A 422 5.76 24.10 -6.12
N GLU A 423 5.59 24.76 -7.27
CA GLU A 423 6.07 26.12 -7.54
C GLU A 423 5.36 27.18 -6.67
N ALA A 424 4.04 27.03 -6.47
CA ALA A 424 3.25 27.91 -5.61
C ALA A 424 3.56 27.71 -4.12
N ASN A 425 3.94 26.49 -3.72
CA ASN A 425 4.15 26.12 -2.33
C ASN A 425 5.53 26.50 -1.77
N LYS A 426 5.87 27.79 -1.85
CA LYS A 426 7.18 28.32 -1.41
C LYS A 426 7.46 28.14 0.09
N ALA A 427 6.42 27.97 0.88
CA ALA A 427 6.50 27.94 2.34
C ALA A 427 6.28 26.55 2.94
N ASN A 428 6.37 25.49 2.13
CA ASN A 428 6.24 24.08 2.56
C ASN A 428 4.91 23.79 3.29
N THR A 429 3.82 24.39 2.83
CA THR A 429 2.46 24.10 3.29
C THR A 429 2.12 22.64 3.01
N ARG A 430 1.51 21.96 3.98
CA ARG A 430 0.99 20.60 3.82
C ARG A 430 -0.42 20.64 3.26
N ILE A 431 -0.67 19.86 2.20
CA ILE A 431 -1.99 19.72 1.57
C ILE A 431 -2.49 18.29 1.78
N PHE A 432 -3.45 18.13 2.68
CA PHE A 432 -4.03 16.84 3.01
C PHE A 432 -5.25 16.59 2.11
N CYS A 433 -5.24 15.47 1.39
CA CYS A 433 -6.27 15.16 0.42
C CYS A 433 -7.24 14.11 0.96
N PHE A 434 -8.53 14.40 0.89
CA PHE A 434 -9.62 13.48 1.21
C PHE A 434 -10.38 13.16 -0.07
N GLY A 435 -10.11 11.97 -0.60
CA GLY A 435 -10.77 11.42 -1.77
C GLY A 435 -12.12 10.81 -1.41
N ILE A 436 -13.21 11.31 -1.97
CA ILE A 436 -14.58 10.90 -1.61
C ILE A 436 -15.22 10.10 -2.74
N GLY A 437 -15.61 8.87 -2.44
CA GLY A 437 -16.27 7.96 -3.40
C GLY A 437 -15.34 6.93 -4.02
N THR A 438 -15.83 6.21 -5.03
CA THR A 438 -15.13 5.11 -5.69
C THR A 438 -14.44 5.51 -7.00
N ASP A 439 -14.81 6.66 -7.54
CA ASP A 439 -14.38 7.20 -8.83
C ASP A 439 -13.22 8.21 -8.69
N VAL A 440 -12.54 8.20 -7.54
CA VAL A 440 -11.51 9.16 -7.17
C VAL A 440 -10.26 9.05 -8.04
N ASN A 441 -9.71 10.19 -8.49
CA ASN A 441 -8.37 10.20 -9.09
C ASN A 441 -7.27 10.11 -8.00
N THR A 442 -7.04 8.90 -7.51
CA THR A 442 -6.06 8.70 -6.45
C THR A 442 -4.62 8.99 -6.90
N HIS A 443 -4.32 8.90 -8.20
CA HIS A 443 -2.98 9.18 -8.73
C HIS A 443 -2.59 10.66 -8.51
N LEU A 444 -3.45 11.58 -8.95
CA LEU A 444 -3.23 13.01 -8.74
C LEU A 444 -3.16 13.38 -7.24
N LEU A 445 -4.10 12.88 -6.44
CA LEU A 445 -4.17 13.20 -5.01
C LEU A 445 -2.94 12.69 -4.24
N ASP A 446 -2.48 11.47 -4.53
CA ASP A 446 -1.26 10.93 -3.92
C ASP A 446 -0.05 11.79 -4.30
N GLN A 447 0.12 12.16 -5.58
CA GLN A 447 1.23 13.00 -6.02
C GLN A 447 1.24 14.39 -5.35
N ILE A 448 0.07 15.01 -5.15
CA ILE A 448 -0.04 16.27 -4.41
C ILE A 448 0.41 16.09 -2.95
N THR A 449 -0.05 15.03 -2.29
CA THR A 449 0.29 14.79 -0.88
C THR A 449 1.76 14.44 -0.69
N GLU A 450 2.35 13.64 -1.59
CA GLU A 450 3.78 13.31 -1.60
C GLU A 450 4.64 14.58 -1.78
N THR A 451 4.29 15.40 -2.77
CA THR A 451 4.99 16.67 -3.06
C THR A 451 4.91 17.66 -1.89
N THR A 452 3.80 17.66 -1.14
CA THR A 452 3.57 18.59 -0.03
C THR A 452 3.88 17.99 1.35
N ARG A 453 4.45 16.78 1.41
CA ARG A 453 4.78 16.07 2.66
C ARG A 453 3.57 15.90 3.59
N ALA A 454 2.44 15.57 2.99
CA ALA A 454 1.16 15.31 3.63
C ALA A 454 0.71 13.88 3.33
N VAL A 455 -0.54 13.54 3.69
CA VAL A 455 -1.13 12.21 3.43
C VAL A 455 -2.49 12.35 2.75
N SER A 456 -2.82 11.36 1.91
CA SER A 456 -4.15 11.16 1.34
C SER A 456 -4.95 10.17 2.20
N GLN A 457 -6.26 10.40 2.31
CA GLN A 457 -7.21 9.45 2.84
C GLN A 457 -8.36 9.28 1.85
N TYR A 458 -8.78 8.04 1.63
CA TYR A 458 -9.87 7.71 0.73
C TYR A 458 -11.05 7.20 1.54
N VAL A 459 -12.24 7.68 1.19
CA VAL A 459 -13.48 7.37 1.91
C VAL A 459 -14.46 6.78 0.92
N LEU A 460 -14.80 5.52 1.16
CA LEU A 460 -15.83 4.81 0.41
C LEU A 460 -17.22 5.34 0.81
N PRO A 461 -18.24 5.20 -0.05
CA PRO A 461 -19.59 5.73 0.23
C PRO A 461 -20.23 5.24 1.53
N ASP A 462 -19.86 4.05 1.99
CA ASP A 462 -20.34 3.39 3.22
C ASP A 462 -19.49 3.71 4.46
N GLU A 463 -18.34 4.35 4.29
CA GLU A 463 -17.47 4.79 5.38
C GLU A 463 -17.85 6.19 5.87
N ASP A 464 -17.58 6.45 7.15
CA ASP A 464 -17.84 7.76 7.75
C ASP A 464 -16.65 8.73 7.53
N LEU A 465 -16.83 9.69 6.62
CA LEU A 465 -15.86 10.76 6.36
C LEU A 465 -15.59 11.59 7.61
N GLU A 466 -16.59 11.79 8.49
CA GLU A 466 -16.44 12.57 9.71
C GLU A 466 -15.42 11.91 10.65
N VAL A 467 -15.44 10.58 10.79
CA VAL A 467 -14.48 9.83 11.60
C VAL A 467 -13.05 9.95 11.05
N LYS A 468 -12.89 9.82 9.73
CA LYS A 468 -11.58 9.93 9.06
C LYS A 468 -11.01 11.35 9.14
N VAL A 469 -11.82 12.35 8.88
CA VAL A 469 -11.41 13.76 8.95
C VAL A 469 -11.19 14.20 10.40
N SER A 470 -12.02 13.78 11.37
CA SER A 470 -11.86 14.13 12.79
C SER A 470 -10.61 13.54 13.43
N SER A 471 -10.31 12.27 13.15
CA SER A 471 -9.06 11.62 13.61
C SER A 471 -7.84 12.32 13.03
N PHE A 472 -7.89 12.70 11.76
CA PHE A 472 -6.87 13.53 11.12
C PHE A 472 -6.77 14.94 11.74
N PHE A 473 -7.91 15.60 11.95
CA PHE A 473 -7.97 16.95 12.48
C PHE A 473 -7.39 17.02 13.90
N THR A 474 -7.60 15.96 14.69
CA THR A 474 -6.99 15.80 16.02
C THR A 474 -5.46 15.73 15.92
N LYS A 475 -4.90 15.06 14.90
CA LYS A 475 -3.44 14.97 14.68
C LYS A 475 -2.81 16.31 14.32
N ILE A 476 -3.45 17.09 13.45
CA ILE A 476 -2.93 18.43 13.08
C ILE A 476 -3.17 19.50 14.15
N LYS A 477 -4.09 19.25 15.11
CA LYS A 477 -4.35 20.14 16.25
C LYS A 477 -3.16 20.21 17.20
N GLU A 478 -2.26 19.21 17.18
CA GLU A 478 -1.17 19.06 18.13
C GLU A 478 0.15 18.66 17.44
N PRO A 479 0.88 19.58 16.78
CA PRO A 479 2.23 19.30 16.35
C PRO A 479 3.15 19.21 17.58
N VAL A 480 3.85 18.10 17.75
CA VAL A 480 4.73 17.92 18.91
C VAL A 480 6.16 18.31 18.58
N LEU A 481 6.66 18.10 17.35
CA LEU A 481 8.02 18.51 16.97
C LEU A 481 8.15 18.74 15.45
N ALA A 482 8.40 19.99 15.04
CA ALA A 482 8.65 20.37 13.66
C ALA A 482 10.15 20.36 13.31
N ASN A 483 10.47 19.98 12.08
CA ASN A 483 11.82 19.90 11.52
C ASN A 483 12.81 19.14 12.43
N PRO A 484 12.50 17.88 12.81
CA PRO A 484 13.34 17.12 13.72
C PRO A 484 14.74 16.87 13.12
N LYS A 485 15.76 17.09 13.96
CA LYS A 485 17.16 16.77 13.71
C LYS A 485 17.60 15.73 14.72
N LEU A 486 18.25 14.68 14.23
CA LEU A 486 18.76 13.59 15.06
C LEU A 486 20.27 13.67 15.19
N THR A 487 20.74 13.57 16.43
CA THR A 487 22.15 13.42 16.77
C THR A 487 22.32 12.09 17.49
N PHE A 488 23.32 11.31 17.07
CA PHE A 488 23.62 9.99 17.62
C PHE A 488 24.83 10.05 18.57
N PRO A 489 25.01 9.05 19.45
CA PRO A 489 26.14 9.02 20.37
C PRO A 489 27.49 9.11 19.66
N GLU A 490 28.48 9.72 20.32
CA GLU A 490 29.86 9.73 19.83
C GLU A 490 30.39 8.29 19.66
N GLY A 491 31.06 8.03 18.54
CA GLY A 491 31.48 6.66 18.15
C GLY A 491 30.48 5.92 17.26
N VAL A 492 29.31 6.50 16.98
CA VAL A 492 28.34 5.97 16.00
C VAL A 492 28.21 6.94 14.83
N ARG A 493 28.50 6.46 13.61
CA ARG A 493 28.27 7.21 12.37
C ARG A 493 27.05 6.65 11.66
N VAL A 494 26.01 7.46 11.49
CA VAL A 494 24.80 7.08 10.77
C VAL A 494 24.87 7.53 9.31
N THR A 495 24.43 6.66 8.40
CA THR A 495 24.31 6.93 6.96
C THR A 495 23.00 6.35 6.43
N GLN A 496 22.55 6.85 5.27
CA GLN A 496 21.37 6.31 4.56
C GLN A 496 20.12 6.20 5.46
N LEU A 497 19.80 7.30 6.18
CA LEU A 497 18.64 7.43 7.05
C LEU A 497 17.38 7.73 6.24
N TYR A 498 16.30 6.99 6.47
CA TYR A 498 15.02 7.15 5.79
C TYR A 498 13.83 7.18 6.77
N PRO A 499 12.74 7.89 6.43
CA PRO A 499 12.59 8.80 5.28
C PRO A 499 13.55 10.00 5.33
N SER A 500 13.89 10.52 4.15
CA SER A 500 14.73 11.71 3.96
C SER A 500 14.01 12.70 3.04
N PRO A 501 13.70 13.93 3.50
CA PRO A 501 13.97 14.47 4.84
C PRO A 501 13.13 13.80 5.93
N VAL A 502 13.59 13.91 7.19
CA VAL A 502 12.84 13.42 8.36
C VAL A 502 11.54 14.24 8.50
N PRO A 503 10.35 13.61 8.54
CA PRO A 503 9.09 14.31 8.66
C PRO A 503 8.86 14.80 10.09
N ASP A 504 7.93 15.74 10.26
CA ASP A 504 7.52 16.24 11.58
C ASP A 504 6.84 15.15 12.40
N LEU A 505 6.92 15.28 13.73
CA LEU A 505 6.30 14.37 14.69
C LEU A 505 5.00 14.97 15.24
N PHE A 506 3.88 14.29 14.99
CA PHE A 506 2.56 14.68 15.49
C PHE A 506 2.18 13.88 16.74
N LYS A 507 1.28 14.43 17.57
CA LYS A 507 0.78 13.70 18.74
C LYS A 507 -0.02 12.47 18.30
N GLY A 508 0.20 11.36 19.01
CA GLY A 508 -0.40 10.06 18.67
C GLY A 508 0.31 9.33 17.55
N GLU A 509 1.12 10.00 16.73
CA GLU A 509 1.89 9.33 15.68
C GLU A 509 3.20 8.75 16.19
N GLN A 510 3.60 7.65 15.55
CA GLN A 510 4.92 7.05 15.72
C GLN A 510 5.73 7.23 14.44
N LEU A 511 6.83 7.98 14.55
CA LEU A 511 7.81 8.13 13.49
C LEU A 511 8.72 6.89 13.47
N VAL A 512 8.83 6.26 12.31
CA VAL A 512 9.75 5.14 12.10
C VAL A 512 10.88 5.60 11.20
N LEU A 513 12.10 5.61 11.74
CA LEU A 513 13.31 5.88 11.01
C LEU A 513 14.13 4.61 10.85
N VAL A 514 14.72 4.40 9.68
CA VAL A 514 15.64 3.30 9.44
C VAL A 514 16.92 3.82 8.83
N GLY A 515 18.05 3.25 9.22
CA GLY A 515 19.35 3.70 8.73
C GLY A 515 20.44 2.65 8.85
N ARG A 516 21.59 2.95 8.26
CA ARG A 516 22.83 2.22 8.48
C ARG A 516 23.67 2.93 9.52
N TYR A 517 24.48 2.18 10.24
CA TYR A 517 25.43 2.73 11.19
C TYR A 517 26.75 1.98 11.19
N SER A 518 27.85 2.69 11.45
CA SER A 518 29.16 2.12 11.73
C SER A 518 29.61 2.49 13.14
N GLY A 519 30.48 1.67 13.73
CA GLY A 519 30.99 1.86 15.09
C GLY A 519 30.15 1.19 16.18
N LYS A 520 30.41 1.58 17.43
CA LYS A 520 29.72 1.11 18.64
C LYS A 520 29.72 2.22 19.68
N ALA A 521 28.63 2.35 20.42
CA ALA A 521 28.54 3.26 21.55
C ALA A 521 27.36 2.89 22.44
N GLU A 522 27.45 3.31 23.69
CA GLU A 522 26.32 3.39 24.59
C GLU A 522 26.21 4.84 25.05
N GLY A 523 25.08 5.48 24.79
CA GLY A 523 24.91 6.90 25.04
C GLY A 523 23.60 7.46 24.50
N ALA A 524 23.52 8.78 24.42
CA ALA A 524 22.29 9.50 24.11
C ALA A 524 22.05 9.67 22.59
N ILE A 525 20.87 9.26 22.11
CA ILE A 525 20.28 9.82 20.89
C ILE A 525 19.53 11.09 21.27
N ARG A 526 19.83 12.20 20.61
CA ARG A 526 19.20 13.50 20.82
C ARG A 526 18.36 13.87 19.61
N ILE A 527 17.09 14.19 19.84
CA ILE A 527 16.15 14.67 18.82
C ILE A 527 15.82 16.12 19.14
N GLU A 528 16.20 17.03 18.23
CA GLU A 528 15.95 18.46 18.35
C GLU A 528 14.95 18.93 17.31
N GLY A 529 14.09 19.88 17.65
CA GLY A 529 13.18 20.50 16.68
C GLY A 529 12.48 21.69 17.28
N SER A 530 11.53 22.27 16.55
CA SER A 530 10.75 23.40 17.03
C SER A 530 9.37 22.96 17.49
N VAL A 531 8.94 23.45 18.65
CA VAL A 531 7.60 23.30 19.20
C VAL A 531 7.12 24.69 19.53
N ALA A 532 6.04 25.15 18.90
CA ALA A 532 5.53 26.51 19.11
C ALA A 532 6.55 27.62 18.80
N GLY A 533 7.48 27.39 17.88
CA GLY A 533 8.57 28.33 17.61
C GLY A 533 9.74 28.23 18.58
N GLU A 534 9.60 27.52 19.70
CA GLU A 534 10.67 27.28 20.68
C GLU A 534 11.47 26.03 20.32
N SER A 535 12.79 26.10 20.43
CA SER A 535 13.65 24.93 20.24
C SER A 535 13.50 23.98 21.42
N ARG A 536 13.17 22.71 21.16
CA ARG A 536 13.16 21.64 22.16
C ARG A 536 14.08 20.50 21.75
N ALA A 537 14.68 19.86 22.75
CA ALA A 537 15.51 18.69 22.58
C ALA A 537 15.04 17.58 23.52
N PHE A 538 14.93 16.37 22.97
CA PHE A 538 14.63 15.15 23.71
C PHE A 538 15.83 14.23 23.63
N THR A 539 16.19 13.62 24.76
CA THR A 539 17.37 12.75 24.85
C THR A 539 16.96 11.38 25.35
N TYR A 540 17.45 10.34 24.68
CA TYR A 540 17.13 8.96 25.00
C TYR A 540 18.40 8.12 25.02
N HIS A 541 18.52 7.28 26.04
CA HIS A 541 19.62 6.32 26.13
C HIS A 541 19.48 5.24 25.06
N ALA A 542 20.55 4.96 24.35
CA ALA A 542 20.61 4.03 23.25
C ALA A 542 21.93 3.25 23.28
N ARG A 543 21.86 1.97 22.90
CA ARG A 543 23.01 1.08 22.82
C ARG A 543 23.17 0.56 21.39
N PHE A 544 24.29 0.90 20.77
CA PHE A 544 24.76 0.36 19.51
C PHE A 544 25.88 -0.63 19.81
N ALA A 545 25.53 -1.91 19.90
CA ALA A 545 26.48 -2.98 20.17
C ALA A 545 27.41 -3.26 18.99
N GLU A 546 28.56 -3.90 19.26
CA GLU A 546 29.48 -4.40 18.23
C GLU A 546 28.83 -5.49 17.37
N GLU A 547 27.97 -6.29 17.99
CA GLU A 547 27.20 -7.37 17.37
C GLU A 547 25.79 -7.38 17.97
N ALA A 548 24.78 -7.54 17.11
CA ALA A 548 23.37 -7.65 17.47
C ALA A 548 22.65 -8.47 16.40
N THR A 549 22.15 -9.67 16.73
CA THR A 549 21.57 -10.60 15.74
C THR A 549 20.08 -10.88 15.97
N ASP A 550 19.50 -10.35 17.05
CA ASP A 550 18.11 -10.60 17.46
C ASP A 550 17.05 -10.08 16.47
N HIS A 551 17.43 -9.18 15.56
CA HIS A 551 16.49 -8.46 14.68
C HIS A 551 16.85 -8.58 13.18
N GLU A 552 17.00 -9.79 12.66
CA GLU A 552 17.41 -10.07 11.27
C GLU A 552 16.50 -9.46 10.18
N PHE A 553 15.30 -9.01 10.53
CA PHE A 553 14.40 -8.31 9.60
C PHE A 553 14.82 -6.86 9.31
N ILE A 554 15.63 -6.21 10.17
CA ILE A 554 15.96 -4.78 10.05
C ILE A 554 16.71 -4.46 8.75
N PRO A 555 17.74 -5.21 8.33
CA PRO A 555 18.42 -4.96 7.06
C PRO A 555 17.45 -4.90 5.87
N ARG A 556 16.45 -5.79 5.86
CA ARG A 556 15.43 -5.83 4.82
C ARG A 556 14.45 -4.65 4.90
N LEU A 557 14.04 -4.26 6.10
CA LEU A 557 13.20 -3.09 6.31
C LEU A 557 13.92 -1.82 5.81
N TRP A 558 15.21 -1.68 6.13
CA TRP A 558 16.05 -0.60 5.62
C TRP A 558 16.14 -0.64 4.09
N ALA A 559 16.46 -1.80 3.52
CA ALA A 559 16.62 -1.96 2.08
C ALA A 559 15.34 -1.58 1.33
N THR A 560 14.17 -1.93 1.87
CA THR A 560 12.90 -1.56 1.23
C THR A 560 12.62 -0.06 1.29
N ARG A 561 12.99 0.62 2.38
CA ARG A 561 12.89 2.09 2.43
C ARG A 561 13.87 2.76 1.46
N ARG A 562 15.08 2.23 1.30
CA ARG A 562 16.06 2.70 0.30
C ARG A 562 15.55 2.50 -1.12
N VAL A 563 15.08 1.29 -1.45
CA VAL A 563 14.52 0.98 -2.77
C VAL A 563 13.29 1.83 -3.06
N GLY A 564 12.39 2.02 -2.09
CA GLY A 564 11.26 2.93 -2.22
C GLY A 564 11.70 4.36 -2.55
N TYR A 565 12.65 4.92 -1.79
CA TYR A 565 13.22 6.24 -2.06
C TYR A 565 13.83 6.34 -3.48
N LEU A 566 14.56 5.32 -3.94
CA LEU A 566 15.15 5.30 -5.28
C LEU A 566 14.09 5.26 -6.38
N LEU A 567 13.04 4.45 -6.20
CA LEU A 567 11.91 4.37 -7.14
C LEU A 567 11.12 5.68 -7.20
N ASP A 568 10.96 6.37 -6.06
CA ASP A 568 10.32 7.68 -6.01
C ASP A 568 11.15 8.73 -6.76
N GLU A 569 12.47 8.76 -6.58
CA GLU A 569 13.36 9.66 -7.35
C GLU A 569 13.31 9.35 -8.86
N ILE A 570 13.28 8.08 -9.26
CA ILE A 570 13.09 7.66 -10.66
C ILE A 570 11.75 8.15 -11.21
N ARG A 571 10.67 8.03 -10.43
CA ARG A 571 9.34 8.49 -10.85
C ARG A 571 9.28 10.00 -11.02
N LEU A 572 9.91 10.75 -10.11
CA LEU A 572 9.85 12.21 -10.07
C LEU A 572 10.78 12.86 -11.10
N ARG A 573 11.96 12.28 -11.35
CA ARG A 573 13.03 12.91 -12.16
C ARG A 573 13.35 12.15 -13.44
N GLY A 574 12.66 11.03 -13.68
CA GLY A 574 12.93 10.12 -14.77
C GLY A 574 13.96 9.05 -14.42
N GLU A 575 14.02 8.01 -15.25
CA GLU A 575 14.93 6.89 -15.05
C GLU A 575 16.39 7.32 -15.27
N ASN A 576 17.23 7.09 -14.26
CA ASN A 576 18.68 7.21 -14.34
C ASN A 576 19.29 5.83 -14.14
N LYS A 577 20.29 5.49 -14.97
CA LYS A 577 21.03 4.22 -14.89
C LYS A 577 21.58 3.95 -13.48
N GLU A 578 22.16 4.93 -12.81
CA GLU A 578 22.74 4.76 -11.47
C GLU A 578 21.68 4.37 -10.43
N LEU A 579 20.52 5.04 -10.45
CA LEU A 579 19.41 4.73 -9.55
C LEU A 579 18.84 3.35 -9.85
N LYS A 580 18.70 3.01 -11.14
CA LYS A 580 18.22 1.70 -11.58
C LYS A 580 19.18 0.59 -11.16
N ASP A 581 20.48 0.78 -11.39
CA ASP A 581 21.53 -0.18 -11.05
C ASP A 581 21.50 -0.47 -9.54
N GLU A 582 21.42 0.56 -8.69
CA GLU A 582 21.31 0.40 -7.24
C GLU A 582 20.01 -0.34 -6.82
N VAL A 583 18.86 -0.03 -7.46
CA VAL A 583 17.63 -0.80 -7.21
C VAL A 583 17.82 -2.27 -7.59
N THR A 584 18.43 -2.55 -8.74
CA THR A 584 18.66 -3.92 -9.21
C THR A 584 19.76 -4.66 -8.46
N GLU A 585 20.59 -3.98 -7.67
CA GLU A 585 21.53 -4.59 -6.73
C GLU A 585 20.85 -4.93 -5.40
N LEU A 586 20.15 -3.95 -4.82
CA LEU A 586 19.50 -4.10 -3.50
C LEU A 586 18.30 -5.04 -3.57
N ALA A 587 17.48 -4.95 -4.61
CA ALA A 587 16.22 -5.68 -4.67
C ALA A 587 16.44 -7.21 -4.65
N PRO A 588 17.31 -7.81 -5.50
CA PRO A 588 17.64 -9.24 -5.42
C PRO A 588 18.26 -9.63 -4.08
N LYS A 589 19.22 -8.83 -3.58
CA LYS A 589 19.94 -9.10 -2.33
C LYS A 589 19.01 -9.23 -1.11
N TYR A 590 17.93 -8.45 -1.07
CA TYR A 590 16.99 -8.44 0.06
C TYR A 590 15.61 -9.05 -0.28
N GLY A 591 15.47 -9.71 -1.44
CA GLY A 591 14.21 -10.34 -1.83
C GLY A 591 13.06 -9.35 -2.07
N ILE A 592 13.33 -8.18 -2.66
CA ILE A 592 12.35 -7.11 -2.87
C ILE A 592 11.83 -7.19 -4.31
N VAL A 593 10.52 -7.33 -4.47
CA VAL A 593 9.86 -7.24 -5.78
C VAL A 593 9.64 -5.77 -6.11
N THR A 594 10.06 -5.35 -7.29
CA THR A 594 10.03 -3.97 -7.77
C THR A 594 9.55 -3.95 -9.23
N PRO A 595 9.35 -2.78 -9.86
CA PRO A 595 9.16 -2.74 -11.31
C PRO A 595 10.28 -3.41 -12.14
N TYR A 596 11.47 -3.62 -11.55
CA TYR A 596 12.65 -4.19 -12.20
C TYR A 596 12.97 -5.63 -11.80
N THR A 597 12.25 -6.20 -10.82
CA THR A 597 12.49 -7.55 -10.31
C THR A 597 11.18 -8.33 -10.19
N ALA A 598 11.21 -9.63 -10.46
CA ALA A 598 10.05 -10.51 -10.39
C ALA A 598 10.45 -11.89 -9.85
N TYR A 599 9.56 -12.51 -9.09
CA TYR A 599 9.73 -13.87 -8.60
C TYR A 599 9.27 -14.86 -9.68
N LEU A 600 10.12 -15.83 -10.00
CA LEU A 600 9.82 -16.89 -10.97
C LEU A 600 9.99 -18.26 -10.32
N ILE A 601 8.97 -19.10 -10.44
CA ILE A 601 9.02 -20.52 -10.13
C ILE A 601 9.15 -21.27 -11.45
N VAL A 602 10.11 -22.16 -11.54
CA VAL A 602 10.27 -23.11 -12.65
C VAL A 602 10.31 -24.53 -12.09
N GLU A 603 9.71 -25.48 -12.81
CA GLU A 603 9.88 -26.90 -12.50
C GLU A 603 11.36 -27.28 -12.69
N ASP A 604 11.97 -27.81 -11.63
CA ASP A 604 13.41 -28.05 -11.55
C ASP A 604 13.92 -29.02 -12.64
N GLU A 605 14.79 -28.53 -13.53
CA GLU A 605 15.45 -29.35 -14.57
C GLU A 605 16.32 -30.48 -13.98
N ARG A 606 16.65 -30.41 -12.67
CA ARG A 606 17.38 -31.45 -11.95
C ARG A 606 16.70 -32.81 -11.95
N GLN A 607 15.37 -32.89 -12.15
CA GLN A 607 14.64 -34.16 -12.21
C GLN A 607 14.67 -34.86 -13.58
N ARG A 608 15.31 -34.30 -14.62
CA ARG A 608 15.30 -34.87 -15.99
C ARG A 608 16.67 -35.01 -16.67
N GLY A 609 17.75 -35.28 -15.92
CA GLY A 609 18.96 -35.91 -16.48
C GLY A 609 19.55 -35.27 -17.74
N LEU A 610 19.58 -33.94 -17.83
CA LEU A 610 20.24 -33.22 -18.93
C LEU A 610 21.71 -32.95 -18.58
N ALA A 611 22.60 -33.20 -19.54
CA ALA A 611 24.05 -33.18 -19.37
C ALA A 611 24.60 -31.84 -18.87
N GLN A 612 25.61 -31.92 -18.00
CA GLN A 612 26.28 -30.84 -17.26
C GLN A 612 26.78 -29.62 -18.08
N HIS A 613 26.79 -29.67 -19.40
CA HIS A 613 27.41 -28.63 -20.24
C HIS A 613 26.48 -27.48 -20.71
N GLN A 614 25.20 -27.45 -20.29
CA GLN A 614 24.29 -26.32 -20.57
C GLN A 614 23.82 -25.54 -19.34
N GLN A 615 24.45 -25.74 -18.17
CA GLN A 615 24.10 -25.04 -16.93
C GLN A 615 24.51 -23.55 -16.98
N THR A 616 23.54 -22.65 -17.10
CA THR A 616 23.76 -21.18 -17.06
C THR A 616 23.43 -20.59 -15.69
N PHE A 617 23.85 -21.19 -14.58
CA PHE A 617 23.68 -20.56 -13.25
C PHE A 617 24.81 -20.98 -12.31
N ARG A 618 25.66 -20.02 -11.96
CA ARG A 618 26.70 -20.17 -10.93
C ARG A 618 26.70 -18.95 -10.01
N PHE A 619 26.86 -19.25 -8.72
CA PHE A 619 27.00 -18.40 -7.53
C PHE A 619 25.72 -17.89 -6.88
N LEU A 620 25.29 -18.54 -5.78
CA LEU A 620 25.76 -18.30 -4.41
C LEU A 620 25.55 -19.58 -3.58
N ALA A 621 26.59 -20.39 -3.48
CA ALA A 621 26.69 -21.45 -2.47
C ALA A 621 27.69 -20.98 -1.39
N GLU A 622 27.33 -21.25 -0.14
CA GLU A 622 28.06 -21.00 1.10
C GLU A 622 29.58 -21.27 1.02
N PRO A 623 30.43 -20.56 1.79
CA PRO A 623 31.73 -21.08 2.15
C PRO A 623 31.60 -22.03 3.36
N GLN A 624 32.02 -23.29 3.13
CA GLN A 624 32.22 -24.32 4.14
C GLN A 624 33.16 -23.84 5.26
N LEU A 625 32.75 -24.05 6.52
CA LEU A 625 33.66 -24.23 7.65
C LEU A 625 33.27 -25.52 8.39
N SER A 626 33.85 -26.65 7.98
CA SER A 626 34.00 -27.81 8.85
C SER A 626 35.32 -28.52 8.55
N SER A 627 36.32 -28.32 9.43
CA SER A 627 37.18 -29.39 10.00
C SER A 627 38.48 -28.81 10.57
N SER A 628 38.50 -28.51 11.87
CA SER A 628 39.74 -28.54 12.67
C SER A 628 39.41 -28.67 14.16
N LEU A 629 38.91 -29.84 14.57
CA LEU A 629 39.03 -30.33 15.94
C LEU A 629 39.45 -31.79 15.86
N GLY A 630 40.77 -32.00 15.78
CA GLY A 630 41.37 -33.25 16.17
C GLY A 630 41.31 -33.35 17.70
N LEU A 631 40.59 -34.33 18.21
CA LEU A 631 40.65 -34.75 19.60
C LEU A 631 40.88 -36.27 19.59
N GLU A 632 42.15 -36.64 19.67
CA GLU A 632 42.59 -37.98 20.02
C GLU A 632 42.15 -38.28 21.46
N PHE A 633 41.43 -39.38 21.63
CA PHE A 633 41.34 -40.09 22.90
C PHE A 633 42.10 -41.39 22.77
N ARG A 634 43.23 -41.54 23.49
CA ARG A 634 43.60 -42.79 24.20
C ARG A 634 44.86 -42.62 25.07
N ARG A 635 44.64 -42.79 26.38
CA ARG A 635 45.46 -43.52 27.38
C ARG A 635 46.99 -43.59 27.16
N ALA A 636 47.74 -42.85 27.97
CA ALA A 636 48.67 -43.33 29.00
C ALA A 636 49.34 -42.12 29.67
#